data_AF-A0A445GU02-F1
#
_entry.id   AF-A0A445GU02-F1
#
_cell.length_a   1.000
_cell.length_b   1.000
_cell.length_c   1.000
_cell.angle_alpha   90.00
_cell.angle_beta   90.00
_cell.angle_gamma   90.00
#
_symmetry.space_group_name_H-M   'P 1'
#
loop_
_entity.id
_entity.type
_entity.pdbx_description
1 polymer ?
#
loop_
_entity_poly.entity_id
_entity_poly.type
_entity_poly.pdbx_seq_one_letter_code
_entity_poly.pdbx_strand_id
1 'polypeptide(L)'
;MTEMEETVSRIISELEDLRGNPQPPPPLSEQTLMDLQFLLKHSLTETLYDELPSKNLSPSSLIPPIASAMDSSPPHHSLLASDVFLSLLLAPNAPVFTLFTPISFLSFLRSLRRSCKAHSHPGPAQDNSMNRKRKRPGRGRASNPQNDDDSPDTGSQHDPRVLLRVLEKLVKVMGLIHLNRFPETLKSLIQTVAEIPVTSLDTCGNAAVYSRLLSLCSHVLKEVLKSEHGEPSNTAAEVLKSLCSLVLMAKSLARTFAIGFVTGLSNQCDGVKKALVNFPRYLAKKAPEKAEPRALAVDSIMEVVKVMEFDDQIAFVKYVVQMAQGKSNLRLLAVDLILNLVTSLRDPLGVESEGSEAWGVWCLEALVKRCSDVSGAIRARALSNLAQLVGFLSRGERTSAVLKEFTGFGRVGDGNVGGGMNDMLRRRCMDDKAAVRKAALLLVTNLTSLLGGAIDEVVLKTMGMACSDPLISMRKAAITALSEAFRTFSAETVITEWLRSVPHLITDNESSIQEECENMFKELVLDRISRAATATSSYSEPLSNRKMKGKGVDNEMEKLFPNGTLYLLREICHGEVSPWVKKICTNLGKKKRINHKIVTALQNIIRASESIWLSHSMPIEKWTAPPGAWFLLSEVSTFLSKVVDWEFLHHHWQLLDKHEVEGEFKSPFVQRNASAEEESIECNHVAWASDRVFLLQTISNVSVELPPEPAADLAHNLLKRVLQFNMHSTEVDAHLKALKTLCKRKASNLEEAEALVLKWFHQVLSRASGIIEKFISENSEQNAEGSFFTPPRSGTRKGRKSVAKSKALSKAITAIYTVGSLVIVCPSADMSNVVPLLHTIITSGSSGPILNKLPGPSTSLQQEAPSFYIQGWLAMGKLCLADGKLAKNYIPLFVQELEKSGSAALRNNIVVIMADFCVRFTALVDCYITRITRCLLDPCELVRRQTFILLSRLLQRDYVKWRGVLFLRFLLSLVDESEKIRQLADFLFGNILKVKSPLLAYNSFVEAVFVLNDCHVHNGHRESQGSRKESQIFSIRGTDEESRSKRMHIYVSLLKQMAPEHLLATFAKLCAEILAAASDGMLNIEDATGQSVLQV
;
A
#
# COMPACT_ATOMS: atom_id res chain seq x y z
N MET A 1 82.29 -35.59 10.35
CA MET A 1 83.30 -34.59 9.95
C MET A 1 83.47 -34.55 8.44
N THR A 2 83.71 -35.67 7.76
CA THR A 2 83.87 -35.75 6.30
C THR A 2 82.68 -35.21 5.49
N GLU A 3 81.44 -35.55 5.85
CA GLU A 3 80.23 -35.05 5.15
C GLU A 3 79.99 -33.53 5.35
N MET A 4 80.56 -32.96 6.41
CA MET A 4 80.46 -31.53 6.75
C MET A 4 81.49 -30.70 5.98
N GLU A 5 82.73 -31.16 5.89
CA GLU A 5 83.78 -30.53 5.07
C GLU A 5 83.42 -30.59 3.59
N GLU A 6 82.81 -31.69 3.12
CA GLU A 6 82.32 -31.82 1.73
C GLU A 6 81.13 -30.91 1.40
N THR A 7 80.27 -30.59 2.37
CA THR A 7 79.15 -29.64 2.17
C THR A 7 79.66 -28.20 2.15
N VAL A 8 80.55 -27.82 3.07
CA VAL A 8 81.16 -26.48 3.09
C VAL A 8 82.00 -26.24 1.83
N SER A 9 82.81 -27.21 1.40
CA SER A 9 83.62 -27.12 0.18
C SER A 9 82.76 -26.94 -1.09
N ARG A 10 81.63 -27.65 -1.21
CA ARG A 10 80.67 -27.47 -2.33
C ARG A 10 80.06 -26.07 -2.37
N ILE A 11 79.65 -25.55 -1.22
CA ILE A 11 79.10 -24.18 -1.11
C ILE A 11 80.14 -23.14 -1.52
N ILE A 12 81.39 -23.28 -1.06
CA ILE A 12 82.49 -22.36 -1.37
C ILE A 12 82.86 -22.43 -2.87
N SER A 13 82.92 -23.64 -3.46
CA SER A 13 83.20 -23.82 -4.88
C SER A 13 82.19 -23.12 -5.78
N GLU A 14 80.88 -23.25 -5.48
CA GLU A 14 79.85 -22.57 -6.28
C GLU A 14 79.90 -21.04 -6.09
N LEU A 15 80.25 -20.54 -4.90
CA LEU A 15 80.41 -19.10 -4.66
C LEU A 15 81.64 -18.51 -5.38
N GLU A 16 82.72 -19.29 -5.51
CA GLU A 16 83.91 -18.91 -6.27
C GLU A 16 83.60 -18.82 -7.78
N ASP A 17 82.84 -19.78 -8.34
CA ASP A 17 82.41 -19.79 -9.74
C ASP A 17 81.50 -18.60 -10.09
N LEU A 18 80.67 -18.16 -9.14
CA LEU A 18 79.75 -17.03 -9.31
C LEU A 18 80.45 -15.66 -9.24
N ARG A 19 81.73 -15.61 -8.81
CA ARG A 19 82.52 -14.37 -8.63
C ARG A 19 82.85 -13.66 -9.96
N GLY A 20 82.82 -14.38 -11.08
CA GLY A 20 83.24 -13.89 -12.41
C GLY A 20 82.11 -13.41 -13.35
N ASN A 21 80.84 -13.47 -12.93
CA ASN A 21 79.67 -13.26 -13.80
C ASN A 21 79.02 -11.85 -13.66
N PRO A 22 78.24 -11.39 -14.67
CA PRO A 22 77.70 -10.02 -14.68
C PRO A 22 76.73 -9.76 -13.51
N GLN A 23 76.62 -8.49 -13.09
CA GLN A 23 75.58 -8.06 -12.14
C GLN A 23 74.22 -7.99 -12.87
N PRO A 24 73.16 -8.66 -12.37
CA PRO A 24 73.09 -9.44 -11.13
C PRO A 24 73.61 -10.90 -11.28
N PRO A 25 74.23 -11.47 -10.23
CA PRO A 25 74.82 -12.81 -10.27
C PRO A 25 73.77 -13.91 -10.50
N PRO A 26 74.17 -15.06 -11.07
CA PRO A 26 73.27 -16.21 -11.23
C PRO A 26 72.70 -16.69 -9.88
N PRO A 27 71.49 -17.26 -9.86
CA PRO A 27 70.90 -17.85 -8.65
C PRO A 27 71.71 -19.08 -8.20
N LEU A 28 71.84 -19.27 -6.89
CA LEU A 28 72.42 -20.51 -6.33
C LEU A 28 71.60 -21.73 -6.75
N SER A 29 72.26 -22.87 -6.93
CA SER A 29 71.61 -24.15 -7.21
C SER A 29 70.73 -24.61 -6.04
N GLU A 30 69.69 -25.40 -6.34
CA GLU A 30 68.79 -25.95 -5.31
C GLU A 30 69.55 -26.86 -4.32
N GLN A 31 70.57 -27.58 -4.80
CA GLN A 31 71.43 -28.42 -3.97
C GLN A 31 72.21 -27.58 -2.95
N THR A 32 72.80 -26.45 -3.38
CA THR A 32 73.57 -25.57 -2.49
C THR A 32 72.69 -24.83 -1.50
N LEU A 33 71.44 -24.51 -1.86
CA LEU A 33 70.45 -24.00 -0.89
C LEU A 33 70.07 -25.06 0.16
N MET A 34 69.95 -26.34 -0.22
CA MET A 34 69.69 -27.44 0.73
C MET A 34 70.89 -27.69 1.64
N ASP A 35 72.12 -27.65 1.10
CA ASP A 35 73.36 -27.81 1.86
C ASP A 35 73.53 -26.65 2.87
N LEU A 36 73.24 -25.40 2.47
CA LEU A 36 73.17 -24.25 3.37
C LEU A 36 72.10 -24.42 4.45
N GLN A 37 70.90 -24.90 4.08
CA GLN A 37 69.82 -25.15 5.04
C GLN A 37 70.20 -26.25 6.04
N PHE A 38 70.95 -27.27 5.61
CA PHE A 38 71.45 -28.35 6.46
C PHE A 38 72.43 -27.82 7.52
N LEU A 39 73.43 -27.03 7.10
CA LEU A 39 74.38 -26.39 8.01
C LEU A 39 73.68 -25.47 9.02
N LEU A 40 72.69 -24.70 8.56
CA LEU A 40 71.90 -23.79 9.41
C LEU A 40 71.02 -24.51 10.43
N LYS A 41 70.49 -25.70 10.12
CA LYS A 41 69.70 -26.50 11.07
C LYS A 41 70.54 -27.10 12.19
N HIS A 42 71.78 -27.47 11.91
CA HIS A 42 72.70 -28.07 12.89
C HIS A 42 73.51 -27.03 13.69
N SER A 43 73.27 -25.73 13.49
CA SER A 43 74.01 -24.62 14.13
C SER A 43 75.52 -24.62 13.82
N LEU A 44 75.92 -25.19 12.69
CA LEU A 44 77.31 -25.33 12.26
C LEU A 44 77.73 -24.17 11.34
N THR A 45 77.30 -22.95 11.64
CA THR A 45 77.58 -21.77 10.78
C THR A 45 78.94 -21.14 11.07
N GLU A 46 79.52 -21.40 12.25
CA GLU A 46 80.85 -20.89 12.62
C GLU A 46 81.94 -21.44 11.69
N THR A 47 81.87 -22.73 11.33
CA THR A 47 82.82 -23.36 10.40
C THR A 47 82.75 -22.75 8.99
N LEU A 48 81.56 -22.36 8.52
CA LEU A 48 81.40 -21.66 7.25
C LEU A 48 82.00 -20.24 7.30
N TYR A 49 81.77 -19.51 8.40
CA TYR A 49 82.30 -18.14 8.56
C TYR A 49 83.80 -18.10 8.78
N ASP A 50 84.40 -19.14 9.37
CA ASP A 50 85.84 -19.28 9.57
C ASP A 50 86.59 -19.64 8.27
N GLU A 51 85.96 -20.38 7.36
CA GLU A 51 86.58 -20.77 6.07
C GLU A 51 86.43 -19.72 4.95
N LEU A 52 85.39 -18.87 4.98
CA LEU A 52 85.17 -17.81 3.97
C LEU A 52 86.36 -16.83 3.82
N PRO A 53 87.00 -16.33 4.90
CA PRO A 53 88.18 -15.46 4.82
C PRO A 53 89.38 -16.12 4.14
N SER A 54 89.56 -17.44 4.32
CA SER A 54 90.67 -18.20 3.73
C SER A 54 90.65 -18.20 2.19
N LYS A 55 89.50 -17.87 1.59
CA LYS A 55 89.26 -17.76 0.15
C LYS A 55 88.97 -16.33 -0.35
N ASN A 56 89.26 -15.29 0.45
CA ASN A 56 88.94 -13.89 0.15
C ASN A 56 87.42 -13.60 -0.02
N LEU A 57 86.55 -14.40 0.58
CA LEU A 57 85.10 -14.19 0.55
C LEU A 57 84.65 -13.56 1.87
N SER A 58 83.71 -12.62 1.79
CA SER A 58 83.09 -12.01 2.98
C SER A 58 81.73 -12.64 3.22
N PRO A 59 81.20 -12.68 4.45
CA PRO A 59 79.83 -13.13 4.70
C PRO A 59 78.77 -12.44 3.81
N SER A 60 79.02 -11.21 3.39
CA SER A 60 78.15 -10.48 2.44
C SER A 60 78.13 -11.04 1.01
N SER A 61 79.12 -11.85 0.58
CA SER A 61 79.11 -12.46 -0.76
C SER A 61 78.06 -13.55 -0.94
N LEU A 62 77.53 -14.09 0.16
CA LEU A 62 76.41 -15.03 0.15
C LEU A 62 75.09 -14.38 -0.29
N ILE A 63 74.92 -13.09 -0.03
CA ILE A 63 73.63 -12.41 -0.11
C ILE A 63 73.16 -12.13 -1.55
N PRO A 64 74.00 -11.65 -2.49
CA PRO A 64 73.56 -11.37 -3.87
C PRO A 64 73.11 -12.62 -4.65
N PRO A 65 73.81 -13.78 -4.60
CA PRO A 65 73.33 -15.01 -5.22
C PRO A 65 72.03 -15.56 -4.59
N ILE A 66 71.88 -15.46 -3.27
CA ILE A 66 70.64 -15.82 -2.58
C ILE A 66 69.49 -14.89 -2.99
N ALA A 67 69.74 -13.58 -3.13
CA ALA A 67 68.73 -12.64 -3.61
C ALA A 67 68.29 -12.91 -5.06
N SER A 68 69.24 -13.28 -5.93
CA SER A 68 68.95 -13.75 -7.29
C SER A 68 68.11 -15.04 -7.30
N ALA A 69 68.41 -15.99 -6.41
CA ALA A 69 67.61 -17.20 -6.21
C ALA A 69 66.19 -16.91 -5.66
N MET A 70 66.03 -15.91 -4.79
CA MET A 70 64.71 -15.45 -4.35
C MET A 70 63.91 -14.82 -5.50
N ASP A 71 64.56 -14.16 -6.45
CA ASP A 71 63.93 -13.55 -7.63
C ASP A 71 63.76 -14.53 -8.83
N SER A 72 64.22 -15.78 -8.73
CA SER A 72 64.12 -16.77 -9.81
C SER A 72 62.76 -17.48 -9.87
N SER A 73 62.51 -18.23 -10.95
CA SER A 73 61.37 -19.15 -11.13
C SER A 73 61.95 -20.56 -11.35
N PRO A 74 61.53 -21.63 -10.65
CA PRO A 74 60.20 -21.90 -10.06
C PRO A 74 59.97 -21.46 -8.59
N PRO A 75 58.70 -21.29 -8.16
CA PRO A 75 58.33 -20.82 -6.81
C PRO A 75 58.86 -21.64 -5.63
N HIS A 76 59.07 -22.95 -5.78
CA HIS A 76 59.69 -23.80 -4.74
C HIS A 76 61.12 -23.36 -4.42
N HIS A 77 61.92 -23.17 -5.47
CA HIS A 77 63.31 -22.72 -5.37
C HIS A 77 63.41 -21.33 -4.72
N SER A 78 62.53 -20.42 -5.12
CA SER A 78 62.42 -19.07 -4.56
C SER A 78 62.04 -19.07 -3.06
N LEU A 79 61.12 -19.95 -2.64
CA LEU A 79 60.74 -20.12 -1.23
C LEU A 79 61.85 -20.78 -0.39
N LEU A 80 62.57 -21.75 -0.95
CA LEU A 80 63.73 -22.36 -0.29
C LEU A 80 64.85 -21.32 -0.07
N ALA A 81 65.14 -20.51 -1.08
CA ALA A 81 66.10 -19.40 -0.95
C ALA A 81 65.66 -18.41 0.13
N SER A 82 64.36 -18.11 0.22
CA SER A 82 63.78 -17.27 1.28
C SER A 82 63.92 -17.90 2.67
N ASP A 83 63.73 -19.21 2.80
CA ASP A 83 63.88 -19.94 4.06
C ASP A 83 65.34 -19.96 4.54
N VAL A 84 66.30 -20.10 3.62
CA VAL A 84 67.75 -20.02 3.87
C VAL A 84 68.15 -18.61 4.27
N PHE A 85 67.70 -17.58 3.54
CA PHE A 85 67.98 -16.17 3.85
C PHE A 85 67.54 -15.80 5.28
N LEU A 86 66.31 -16.15 5.67
CA LEU A 86 65.83 -15.87 7.03
C LEU A 86 66.55 -16.73 8.08
N SER A 87 66.91 -17.98 7.76
CA SER A 87 67.70 -18.82 8.68
C SER A 87 69.10 -18.27 8.92
N LEU A 88 69.73 -17.68 7.90
CA LEU A 88 71.05 -17.05 8.01
C LEU A 88 71.03 -15.87 8.99
N LEU A 89 69.94 -15.08 8.97
CA LEU A 89 69.73 -13.97 9.90
C LEU A 89 69.42 -14.44 11.34
N LEU A 90 68.91 -15.65 11.52
CA LEU A 90 68.56 -16.24 12.82
C LEU A 90 69.68 -17.11 13.43
N ALA A 91 70.77 -17.35 12.69
CA ALA A 91 71.84 -18.21 13.16
C ALA A 91 72.57 -17.58 14.38
N PRO A 92 73.01 -18.40 15.35
CA PRO A 92 73.79 -17.91 16.48
C PRO A 92 75.08 -17.24 15.96
N ASN A 93 75.43 -16.08 16.52
CA ASN A 93 76.60 -15.27 16.14
C ASN A 93 76.62 -14.71 14.71
N ALA A 94 75.48 -14.73 13.98
CA ALA A 94 75.40 -14.15 12.65
C ALA A 94 75.60 -12.62 12.65
N PRO A 95 76.43 -12.05 11.76
CA PRO A 95 76.61 -10.60 11.65
C PRO A 95 75.42 -9.96 10.91
N VAL A 96 74.27 -9.83 11.58
CA VAL A 96 72.99 -9.35 11.00
C VAL A 96 73.14 -8.02 10.24
N PHE A 97 73.96 -7.08 10.74
CA PHE A 97 74.22 -5.79 10.08
C PHE A 97 74.92 -5.90 8.73
N THR A 98 75.73 -6.93 8.51
CA THR A 98 76.43 -7.14 7.22
C THR A 98 75.63 -8.02 6.26
N LEU A 99 74.79 -8.90 6.80
CA LEU A 99 73.96 -9.83 6.01
C LEU A 99 72.63 -9.22 5.57
N PHE A 100 72.06 -8.30 6.36
CA PHE A 100 70.81 -7.63 6.01
C PHE A 100 71.05 -6.48 5.03
N THR A 101 70.49 -6.60 3.82
CA THR A 101 70.37 -5.47 2.89
C THR A 101 68.90 -5.22 2.52
N PRO A 102 68.46 -3.96 2.38
CA PRO A 102 67.09 -3.63 1.99
C PRO A 102 66.68 -4.25 0.65
N ILE A 103 67.62 -4.35 -0.30
CA ILE A 103 67.39 -4.89 -1.64
C ILE A 103 67.09 -6.39 -1.55
N SER A 104 67.90 -7.16 -0.81
CA SER A 104 67.67 -8.59 -0.62
C SER A 104 66.38 -8.88 0.14
N PHE A 105 66.02 -8.03 1.11
CA PHE A 105 64.73 -8.15 1.79
C PHE A 105 63.55 -7.84 0.86
N LEU A 106 63.67 -6.91 -0.09
CA LEU A 106 62.66 -6.68 -1.11
C LEU A 106 62.53 -7.88 -2.07
N SER A 107 63.63 -8.53 -2.46
CA SER A 107 63.60 -9.78 -3.24
C SER A 107 62.89 -10.91 -2.48
N PHE A 108 63.13 -11.05 -1.17
CA PHE A 108 62.37 -11.93 -0.28
C PHE A 108 60.85 -11.63 -0.32
N LEU A 109 60.46 -10.36 -0.18
CA LEU A 109 59.05 -9.97 -0.24
C LEU A 109 58.41 -10.27 -1.61
N ARG A 110 59.16 -10.15 -2.71
CA ARG A 110 58.68 -10.54 -4.04
C ARG A 110 58.50 -12.05 -4.15
N SER A 111 59.42 -12.84 -3.59
CA SER A 111 59.31 -14.30 -3.48
C SER A 111 57.99 -14.69 -2.80
N LEU A 112 57.70 -14.12 -1.63
CA LEU A 112 56.44 -14.35 -0.90
C LEU A 112 55.19 -13.97 -1.71
N ARG A 113 55.20 -12.85 -2.44
CA ARG A 113 54.06 -12.46 -3.27
C ARG A 113 53.85 -13.44 -4.44
N ARG A 114 54.92 -13.96 -5.03
CA ARG A 114 54.84 -14.91 -6.15
C ARG A 114 54.34 -16.28 -5.68
N SER A 115 54.82 -16.77 -4.54
CA SER A 115 54.36 -18.05 -3.99
C SER A 115 52.87 -18.07 -3.69
N CYS A 116 52.30 -16.92 -3.32
CA CYS A 116 50.86 -16.83 -3.05
C CYS A 116 50.00 -16.65 -4.32
N LYS A 117 50.57 -16.29 -5.48
CA LYS A 117 49.84 -16.02 -6.74
C LYS A 117 49.79 -17.21 -7.72
N ALA A 118 50.51 -18.29 -7.44
CA ALA A 118 50.90 -19.32 -8.43
C ALA A 118 49.77 -20.13 -9.10
N HIS A 119 48.47 -19.90 -8.83
CA HIS A 119 47.34 -20.59 -9.49
C HIS A 119 46.25 -19.67 -10.06
N SER A 120 46.59 -18.43 -10.44
CA SER A 120 45.66 -17.55 -11.17
C SER A 120 46.17 -17.19 -12.56
N HIS A 121 46.05 -18.11 -13.52
CA HIS A 121 46.06 -17.74 -14.93
C HIS A 121 44.62 -17.54 -15.42
N PRO A 122 44.20 -16.29 -15.71
CA PRO A 122 43.14 -16.04 -16.67
C PRO A 122 43.73 -16.21 -18.08
N GLY A 123 43.11 -17.05 -18.92
CA GLY A 123 43.44 -17.12 -20.34
C GLY A 123 43.25 -15.75 -21.03
N PRO A 124 43.95 -15.49 -22.15
CA PRO A 124 43.91 -14.20 -22.83
C PRO A 124 42.52 -13.92 -23.41
N ALA A 125 42.13 -12.65 -23.35
CA ALA A 125 40.84 -12.14 -23.80
C ALA A 125 40.51 -12.54 -25.25
N GLN A 126 39.33 -13.13 -25.44
CA GLN A 126 38.57 -13.02 -26.67
C GLN A 126 37.28 -12.25 -26.39
N ASP A 127 37.03 -11.26 -27.25
CA ASP A 127 35.79 -10.53 -27.39
C ASP A 127 34.57 -11.45 -27.32
N ASN A 128 33.53 -11.04 -26.57
CA ASN A 128 32.21 -11.03 -27.19
C ASN A 128 31.16 -10.19 -26.47
N SER A 129 30.43 -9.49 -27.33
CA SER A 129 29.20 -8.76 -27.11
C SER A 129 28.04 -9.60 -26.54
N MET A 130 27.13 -8.89 -25.87
CA MET A 130 25.67 -9.05 -25.90
C MET A 130 25.02 -10.45 -25.74
N ASN A 131 24.04 -10.44 -24.84
CA ASN A 131 22.73 -11.09 -24.94
C ASN A 131 22.49 -12.53 -24.39
N ARG A 132 21.60 -12.51 -23.39
CA ARG A 132 20.32 -13.25 -23.29
C ARG A 132 20.26 -14.57 -22.50
N LYS A 133 19.40 -14.46 -21.47
CA LYS A 133 18.26 -15.34 -21.11
C LYS A 133 18.53 -16.71 -20.49
N ARG A 134 18.20 -16.74 -19.19
CA ARG A 134 17.32 -17.72 -18.51
C ARG A 134 16.93 -18.97 -19.31
N LYS A 135 17.28 -20.14 -18.78
CA LYS A 135 16.35 -21.28 -18.58
C LYS A 135 16.90 -22.26 -17.53
N ARG A 136 16.06 -22.60 -16.54
CA ARG A 136 16.06 -23.86 -15.76
C ARG A 136 14.96 -24.76 -16.35
N PRO A 137 14.76 -26.03 -15.92
CA PRO A 137 15.65 -27.00 -15.27
C PRO A 137 15.60 -28.39 -15.99
N GLY A 138 16.50 -29.32 -15.65
CA GLY A 138 16.44 -30.70 -16.18
C GLY A 138 17.12 -31.71 -15.26
N ARG A 139 16.33 -32.64 -14.73
CA ARG A 139 16.68 -33.82 -13.94
C ARG A 139 17.30 -34.89 -14.85
N GLY A 140 18.36 -35.57 -14.43
CA GLY A 140 18.91 -36.74 -15.12
C GLY A 140 19.91 -37.51 -14.25
N ARG A 141 19.68 -38.82 -14.13
CA ARG A 141 20.27 -39.82 -13.22
C ARG A 141 21.78 -40.08 -13.38
N ALA A 142 22.30 -40.68 -12.32
CA ALA A 142 23.64 -41.23 -12.11
C ALA A 142 24.06 -42.37 -13.06
N SER A 143 25.37 -42.52 -13.26
CA SER A 143 26.07 -43.79 -13.40
C SER A 143 27.56 -43.64 -13.07
N ASN A 144 28.12 -44.72 -12.53
CA ASN A 144 29.38 -44.87 -11.80
C ASN A 144 30.65 -44.96 -12.71
N PRO A 145 31.85 -45.12 -12.12
CA PRO A 145 33.15 -44.76 -12.71
C PRO A 145 33.85 -45.92 -13.43
N GLN A 146 34.76 -45.61 -14.35
CA GLN A 146 36.06 -46.28 -14.51
C GLN A 146 36.85 -45.66 -15.68
N ASN A 147 38.13 -45.35 -15.39
CA ASN A 147 39.35 -45.63 -16.19
C ASN A 147 39.40 -45.20 -17.66
N ASP A 148 40.48 -44.68 -18.23
CA ASP A 148 41.86 -44.41 -17.85
C ASP A 148 42.34 -43.37 -18.87
N ASP A 149 43.18 -42.41 -18.48
CA ASP A 149 44.35 -42.09 -19.29
C ASP A 149 45.39 -41.35 -18.45
N ASP A 150 46.44 -42.11 -18.15
CA ASP A 150 47.69 -41.69 -17.55
C ASP A 150 48.36 -40.61 -18.42
N SER A 151 48.55 -39.44 -17.83
CA SER A 151 49.75 -38.64 -18.09
C SER A 151 50.20 -38.04 -16.76
N PRO A 152 51.40 -38.40 -16.25
CA PRO A 152 51.90 -37.84 -15.01
C PRO A 152 52.50 -36.48 -15.34
N ASP A 153 51.65 -35.46 -15.48
CA ASP A 153 52.15 -34.10 -15.53
C ASP A 153 52.67 -33.76 -14.13
N THR A 154 53.98 -33.87 -13.98
CA THR A 154 54.76 -33.73 -12.74
C THR A 154 54.86 -32.25 -12.39
N GLY A 155 53.71 -31.61 -12.16
CA GLY A 155 53.65 -30.30 -11.53
C GLY A 155 53.81 -30.48 -10.02
N SER A 156 55.01 -30.18 -9.50
CA SER A 156 55.34 -30.21 -8.07
C SER A 156 54.27 -29.50 -7.24
N GLN A 157 53.43 -30.26 -6.54
CA GLN A 157 52.45 -29.73 -5.59
C GLN A 157 53.19 -28.90 -4.53
N HIS A 158 52.89 -27.60 -4.44
CA HIS A 158 53.45 -26.74 -3.42
C HIS A 158 53.01 -27.18 -2.02
N ASP A 159 53.95 -27.55 -1.15
CA ASP A 159 53.66 -27.83 0.26
C ASP A 159 53.43 -26.50 1.02
N PRO A 160 52.20 -26.18 1.48
CA PRO A 160 51.91 -24.95 2.22
C PRO A 160 52.66 -24.86 3.56
N ARG A 161 53.28 -25.95 4.03
CA ARG A 161 54.12 -25.97 5.25
C ARG A 161 55.41 -25.15 5.10
N VAL A 162 55.94 -25.02 3.89
CA VAL A 162 57.16 -24.22 3.65
C VAL A 162 56.86 -22.73 3.86
N LEU A 163 55.73 -22.24 3.33
CA LEU A 163 55.28 -20.86 3.53
C LEU A 163 55.04 -20.54 5.01
N LEU A 164 54.43 -21.47 5.77
CA LEU A 164 54.26 -21.32 7.22
C LEU A 164 55.61 -21.19 7.94
N ARG A 165 56.59 -22.05 7.61
CA ARG A 165 57.93 -22.00 8.21
C ARG A 165 58.65 -20.69 7.92
N VAL A 166 58.57 -20.19 6.68
CA VAL A 166 59.14 -18.91 6.27
C VAL A 166 58.52 -17.76 7.06
N LEU A 167 57.20 -17.74 7.24
CA LEU A 167 56.53 -16.70 8.05
C LEU A 167 56.83 -16.83 9.56
N GLU A 168 56.94 -18.04 10.10
CA GLU A 168 57.39 -18.25 11.49
C GLU A 168 58.81 -17.71 11.73
N LYS A 169 59.72 -17.90 10.77
CA LYS A 169 61.06 -17.31 10.82
C LYS A 169 61.02 -15.79 10.67
N LEU A 170 60.17 -15.27 9.78
CA LEU A 170 60.00 -13.83 9.60
C LEU A 170 59.59 -13.15 10.92
N VAL A 171 58.63 -13.71 11.66
CA VAL A 171 58.22 -13.18 12.98
C VAL A 171 59.42 -13.06 13.92
N LYS A 172 60.32 -14.06 13.94
CA LYS A 172 61.53 -14.02 14.78
C LYS A 172 62.54 -12.98 14.30
N VAL A 173 62.75 -12.89 12.98
CA VAL A 173 63.67 -11.92 12.36
C VAL A 173 63.23 -10.49 12.63
N MET A 174 61.92 -10.21 12.69
CA MET A 174 61.40 -8.88 13.03
C MET A 174 61.93 -8.36 14.38
N GLY A 175 62.23 -9.23 15.35
CA GLY A 175 62.84 -8.83 16.62
C GLY A 175 64.35 -8.55 16.57
N LEU A 176 65.01 -8.78 15.42
CA LEU A 176 66.46 -8.59 15.22
C LEU A 176 66.79 -7.43 14.28
N ILE A 177 65.84 -7.00 13.44
CA ILE A 177 66.06 -5.97 12.42
C ILE A 177 65.29 -4.68 12.74
N HIS A 178 65.92 -3.52 12.52
CA HIS A 178 65.26 -2.22 12.65
C HIS A 178 64.98 -1.61 11.28
N LEU A 179 63.70 -1.47 10.94
CA LEU A 179 63.27 -0.98 9.61
C LEU A 179 63.00 0.53 9.58
N ASN A 180 63.24 1.25 10.69
CA ASN A 180 63.00 2.69 10.81
C ASN A 180 63.78 3.53 9.77
N ARG A 181 64.97 3.07 9.36
CA ARG A 181 65.82 3.72 8.34
C ARG A 181 65.39 3.39 6.90
N PHE A 182 64.46 2.46 6.71
CA PHE A 182 64.05 1.94 5.39
C PHE A 182 62.51 1.91 5.24
N PRO A 183 61.85 3.10 5.16
CA PRO A 183 60.39 3.20 5.17
C PRO A 183 59.72 2.49 3.97
N GLU A 184 60.34 2.49 2.79
CA GLU A 184 59.81 1.78 1.61
C GLU A 184 59.81 0.26 1.79
N THR A 185 60.84 -0.28 2.45
CA THR A 185 60.93 -1.70 2.77
C THR A 185 59.90 -2.10 3.81
N LEU A 186 59.67 -1.25 4.82
CA LEU A 186 58.61 -1.43 5.81
C LEU A 186 57.22 -1.44 5.18
N LYS A 187 56.92 -0.47 4.31
CA LYS A 187 55.65 -0.38 3.58
C LYS A 187 55.43 -1.59 2.68
N SER A 188 56.47 -2.01 1.96
CA SER A 188 56.45 -3.20 1.11
C SER A 188 56.16 -4.47 1.92
N LEU A 189 56.73 -4.60 3.13
CA LEU A 189 56.45 -5.71 4.05
C LEU A 189 54.99 -5.71 4.50
N ILE A 190 54.49 -4.56 4.98
CA ILE A 190 53.10 -4.40 5.42
C ILE A 190 52.13 -4.78 4.29
N GLN A 191 52.37 -4.28 3.08
CA GLN A 191 51.54 -4.58 1.92
C GLN A 191 51.57 -6.08 1.57
N THR A 192 52.75 -6.72 1.55
CA THR A 192 52.87 -8.16 1.29
C THR A 192 52.07 -8.96 2.30
N VAL A 193 52.23 -8.67 3.60
CA VAL A 193 51.55 -9.42 4.67
C VAL A 193 50.04 -9.18 4.65
N ALA A 194 49.58 -7.98 4.28
CA ALA A 194 48.16 -7.68 4.11
C ALA A 194 47.54 -8.40 2.89
N GLU A 195 48.31 -8.65 1.83
CA GLU A 195 47.84 -9.35 0.62
C GLU A 195 47.72 -10.88 0.81
N ILE A 196 48.56 -11.48 1.67
CA ILE A 196 48.60 -12.94 1.91
C ILE A 196 47.20 -13.52 2.18
N PRO A 197 46.39 -13.00 3.15
CA PRO A 197 45.05 -13.53 3.44
C PRO A 197 44.12 -13.64 2.23
N VAL A 198 44.25 -12.74 1.25
CA VAL A 198 43.41 -12.77 0.03
C VAL A 198 43.91 -13.82 -0.95
N THR A 199 45.23 -13.84 -1.18
CA THR A 199 45.85 -14.70 -2.20
C THR A 199 45.96 -16.17 -1.79
N SER A 200 46.05 -16.46 -0.49
CA SER A 200 46.29 -17.81 0.03
C SER A 200 45.02 -18.62 0.30
N LEU A 201 43.83 -18.07 -0.03
CA LEU A 201 42.55 -18.74 0.21
C LEU A 201 42.40 -20.01 -0.65
N ASP A 202 42.83 -19.94 -1.92
CA ASP A 202 42.73 -21.06 -2.87
C ASP A 202 43.93 -22.03 -2.77
N THR A 203 45.05 -21.58 -2.21
CA THR A 203 46.29 -22.37 -2.08
C THR A 203 46.32 -23.26 -0.84
N CYS A 204 45.59 -22.91 0.22
CA CYS A 204 45.53 -23.69 1.46
C CYS A 204 44.33 -24.64 1.46
N GLY A 205 44.53 -25.88 1.01
CA GLY A 205 43.48 -26.93 1.00
C GLY A 205 42.93 -27.35 2.39
N ASN A 206 43.37 -26.73 3.49
CA ASN A 206 42.93 -27.02 4.86
C ASN A 206 42.68 -25.72 5.66
N ALA A 207 41.49 -25.60 6.26
CA ALA A 207 41.09 -24.47 7.10
C ALA A 207 42.00 -24.26 8.33
N ALA A 208 42.55 -25.32 8.92
CA ALA A 208 43.46 -25.23 10.06
C ALA A 208 44.79 -24.57 9.67
N VAL A 209 45.35 -24.96 8.52
CA VAL A 209 46.59 -24.39 7.96
C VAL A 209 46.39 -22.91 7.63
N TYR A 210 45.25 -22.57 7.01
CA TYR A 210 44.90 -21.19 6.71
C TYR A 210 44.73 -20.36 7.99
N SER A 211 44.08 -20.88 9.05
CA SER A 211 43.95 -20.18 10.33
C SER A 211 45.30 -19.90 11.00
N ARG A 212 46.25 -20.85 10.91
CA ARG A 212 47.61 -20.70 11.40
C ARG A 212 48.37 -19.64 10.60
N LEU A 213 48.23 -19.65 9.28
CA LEU A 213 48.80 -18.62 8.40
C LEU A 213 48.32 -17.21 8.77
N LEU A 214 47.02 -17.05 8.97
CA LEU A 214 46.43 -15.78 9.42
C LEU A 214 46.98 -15.35 10.79
N SER A 215 47.14 -16.29 11.73
CA SER A 215 47.74 -15.98 13.05
C SER A 215 49.17 -15.44 12.90
N LEU A 216 49.98 -16.01 12.02
CA LEU A 216 51.35 -15.55 11.75
C LEU A 216 51.35 -14.17 11.09
N CYS A 217 50.44 -13.91 10.15
CA CYS A 217 50.28 -12.57 9.56
C CYS A 217 49.94 -11.52 10.63
N SER A 218 49.05 -11.85 11.56
CA SER A 218 48.74 -10.99 12.72
C SER A 218 49.96 -10.75 13.60
N HIS A 219 50.78 -11.77 13.86
CA HIS A 219 52.02 -11.62 14.62
C HIS A 219 53.02 -10.69 13.92
N VAL A 220 53.28 -10.88 12.62
CA VAL A 220 54.18 -9.99 11.86
C VAL A 220 53.67 -8.55 11.89
N LEU A 221 52.37 -8.33 11.66
CA LEU A 221 51.80 -6.97 11.71
C LEU A 221 51.88 -6.35 13.11
N LYS A 222 51.77 -7.13 14.19
CA LYS A 222 51.98 -6.63 15.57
C LYS A 222 53.43 -6.27 15.85
N GLU A 223 54.38 -7.08 15.38
CA GLU A 223 55.81 -6.80 15.53
C GLU A 223 56.20 -5.49 14.86
N VAL A 224 55.68 -5.25 13.65
CA VAL A 224 55.90 -4.00 12.91
C VAL A 224 55.41 -2.74 13.66
N LEU A 225 54.47 -2.87 14.61
CA LEU A 225 53.97 -1.74 15.41
C LEU A 225 54.88 -1.35 16.59
N LYS A 226 55.95 -2.11 16.87
CA LYS A 226 56.93 -1.76 17.90
C LYS A 226 57.68 -0.48 17.51
N SER A 227 58.09 0.30 18.51
CA SER A 227 58.84 1.56 18.34
C SER A 227 60.18 1.39 17.61
N GLU A 228 60.69 0.17 17.56
CA GLU A 228 61.93 -0.23 16.90
C GLU A 228 61.89 -0.10 15.36
N HIS A 229 60.71 -0.16 14.75
CA HIS A 229 60.55 -0.09 13.28
C HIS A 229 60.10 1.29 12.78
N GLY A 230 59.77 2.23 13.66
CA GLY A 230 59.31 3.56 13.31
C GLY A 230 58.38 4.15 14.37
N GLU A 231 57.84 5.35 14.10
CA GLU A 231 56.85 5.95 14.97
C GLU A 231 55.55 5.10 14.94
N PRO A 232 55.07 4.57 16.09
CA PRO A 232 53.94 3.65 16.12
C PRO A 232 52.67 4.21 15.48
N SER A 233 52.46 5.54 15.52
CA SER A 233 51.29 6.17 14.90
C SER A 233 51.31 6.11 13.36
N ASN A 234 52.45 6.43 12.76
CA ASN A 234 52.61 6.41 11.30
C ASN A 234 52.59 4.97 10.77
N THR A 235 53.27 4.06 11.46
CA THR A 235 53.30 2.65 11.08
C THR A 235 51.92 2.00 11.22
N ALA A 236 51.19 2.29 12.30
CA ALA A 236 49.80 1.84 12.46
C ALA A 236 48.89 2.39 11.35
N ALA A 237 49.03 3.66 11.00
CA ALA A 237 48.26 4.25 9.90
C ALA A 237 48.52 3.52 8.57
N GLU A 238 49.76 3.11 8.29
CA GLU A 238 50.10 2.39 7.07
C GLU A 238 49.58 0.94 7.06
N VAL A 239 49.62 0.25 8.21
CA VAL A 239 48.99 -1.07 8.40
C VAL A 239 47.48 -0.98 8.17
N LEU A 240 46.81 -0.03 8.80
CA LEU A 240 45.36 0.17 8.68
C LEU A 240 44.96 0.53 7.24
N LYS A 241 45.70 1.40 6.56
CA LYS A 241 45.47 1.70 5.13
C LYS A 241 45.60 0.46 4.25
N SER A 242 46.60 -0.38 4.50
CA SER A 242 46.82 -1.62 3.73
C SER A 242 45.71 -2.65 3.96
N LEU A 243 45.14 -2.70 5.17
CA LEU A 243 44.00 -3.55 5.50
C LEU A 243 42.65 -3.00 5.03
N CYS A 244 42.57 -1.74 4.61
CA CYS A 244 41.32 -1.07 4.21
C CYS A 244 40.55 -1.84 3.13
N SER A 245 41.24 -2.38 2.13
CA SER A 245 40.59 -3.16 1.07
C SER A 245 39.93 -4.40 1.65
N LEU A 246 40.64 -5.17 2.48
CA LEU A 246 40.12 -6.39 3.13
C LEU A 246 38.92 -6.12 4.03
N VAL A 247 38.96 -5.02 4.80
CA VAL A 247 37.87 -4.62 5.71
C VAL A 247 36.57 -4.29 4.94
N LEU A 248 36.71 -3.77 3.72
CA LEU A 248 35.58 -3.37 2.85
C LEU A 248 35.15 -4.46 1.84
N MET A 249 35.79 -5.63 1.85
CA MET A 249 35.45 -6.74 0.96
C MET A 249 34.07 -7.36 1.30
N ALA A 250 33.55 -8.17 0.36
CA ALA A 250 32.44 -9.06 0.64
C ALA A 250 32.78 -10.04 1.79
N LYS A 251 31.77 -10.73 2.34
CA LYS A 251 31.97 -11.69 3.44
C LYS A 251 33.01 -12.75 3.03
N SER A 252 34.17 -12.76 3.70
CA SER A 252 35.27 -13.70 3.47
C SER A 252 36.06 -13.91 4.78
N LEU A 253 36.82 -15.01 4.87
CA LEU A 253 37.70 -15.25 6.02
C LEU A 253 38.79 -14.17 6.15
N ALA A 254 39.27 -13.64 5.02
CA ALA A 254 40.24 -12.55 4.98
C ALA A 254 39.67 -11.25 5.57
N ARG A 255 38.38 -10.96 5.35
CA ARG A 255 37.70 -9.84 5.99
C ARG A 255 37.57 -10.04 7.51
N THR A 256 37.16 -11.23 7.94
CA THR A 256 37.05 -11.56 9.38
C THR A 256 38.40 -11.42 10.08
N PHE A 257 39.48 -11.87 9.43
CA PHE A 257 40.85 -11.66 9.89
C PHE A 257 41.18 -10.17 10.04
N ALA A 258 40.95 -9.37 8.99
CA ALA A 258 41.29 -7.95 9.00
C ALA A 258 40.52 -7.19 10.10
N ILE A 259 39.22 -7.45 10.26
CA ILE A 259 38.41 -6.83 11.33
C ILE A 259 38.92 -7.29 12.71
N GLY A 260 39.14 -8.59 12.91
CA GLY A 260 39.62 -9.14 14.18
C GLY A 260 41.03 -8.64 14.57
N PHE A 261 41.90 -8.41 13.59
CA PHE A 261 43.20 -7.77 13.82
C PHE A 261 43.03 -6.33 14.28
N VAL A 262 42.23 -5.53 13.55
CA VAL A 262 42.00 -4.11 13.84
C VAL A 262 41.36 -3.91 15.22
N THR A 263 40.36 -4.70 15.58
CA THR A 263 39.70 -4.59 16.89
C THR A 263 40.62 -5.01 18.05
N GLY A 264 41.55 -5.93 17.79
CA GLY A 264 42.59 -6.35 18.73
C GLY A 264 43.69 -5.30 18.99
N LEU A 265 43.71 -4.16 18.28
CA LEU A 265 44.67 -3.07 18.50
C LEU A 265 44.26 -2.10 19.61
N SER A 266 43.03 -2.20 20.14
CA SER A 266 42.49 -1.29 21.16
C SER A 266 43.34 -1.19 22.44
N ASN A 267 44.04 -2.26 22.83
CA ASN A 267 44.86 -2.33 24.04
C ASN A 267 46.36 -2.01 23.82
N GLN A 268 46.73 -1.44 22.67
CA GLN A 268 48.12 -1.11 22.33
C GLN A 268 48.51 0.31 22.77
N CYS A 269 49.73 0.74 22.44
CA CYS A 269 50.26 2.06 22.81
C CYS A 269 49.43 3.24 22.25
N ASP A 270 49.55 4.41 22.89
CA ASP A 270 48.77 5.62 22.56
C ASP A 270 48.85 6.03 21.08
N GLY A 271 50.03 5.87 20.45
CA GLY A 271 50.21 6.15 19.03
C GLY A 271 49.36 5.26 18.11
N VAL A 272 49.17 3.98 18.46
CA VAL A 272 48.33 3.03 17.73
C VAL A 272 46.85 3.34 17.95
N LYS A 273 46.46 3.70 19.18
CA LYS A 273 45.10 4.15 19.49
C LYS A 273 44.69 5.34 18.65
N LYS A 274 45.54 6.36 18.51
CA LYS A 274 45.28 7.54 17.65
C LYS A 274 45.05 7.18 16.17
N ALA A 275 45.79 6.21 15.65
CA ALA A 275 45.59 5.71 14.29
C ALA A 275 44.27 4.96 14.15
N LEU A 276 43.93 4.13 15.15
CA LEU A 276 42.67 3.38 15.22
C LEU A 276 41.44 4.31 15.25
N VAL A 277 41.48 5.40 16.04
CA VAL A 277 40.40 6.40 16.14
C VAL A 277 40.13 7.10 14.80
N ASN A 278 41.16 7.33 13.99
CA ASN A 278 41.01 7.97 12.67
C ASN A 278 40.62 6.99 11.56
N PHE A 279 40.75 5.68 11.77
CA PHE A 279 40.49 4.67 10.76
C PHE A 279 39.02 4.59 10.31
N PRO A 280 38.01 4.66 11.19
CA PRO A 280 36.60 4.78 10.79
C PRO A 280 36.35 5.94 9.80
N ARG A 281 37.00 7.09 10.01
CA ARG A 281 36.90 8.25 9.11
C ARG A 281 37.51 7.96 7.73
N TYR A 282 38.61 7.21 7.70
CA TYR A 282 39.24 6.76 6.46
C TYR A 282 38.36 5.76 5.70
N LEU A 283 37.83 4.74 6.40
CA LEU A 283 36.91 3.75 5.84
C LEU A 283 35.66 4.41 5.26
N ALA A 284 35.07 5.39 5.95
CA ALA A 284 33.90 6.11 5.47
C ALA A 284 34.13 6.82 4.12
N LYS A 285 35.34 7.36 3.90
CA LYS A 285 35.71 7.99 2.62
C LYS A 285 35.95 6.99 1.49
N LYS A 286 36.30 5.74 1.81
CA LYS A 286 36.57 4.66 0.86
C LYS A 286 35.39 3.69 0.69
N ALA A 287 34.29 3.93 1.40
CA ALA A 287 33.13 3.05 1.37
C ALA A 287 32.51 2.98 -0.04
N PRO A 288 32.08 1.78 -0.49
CA PRO A 288 31.47 1.60 -1.80
C PRO A 288 30.06 2.20 -1.87
N GLU A 289 29.63 2.57 -3.08
CA GLU A 289 28.32 3.21 -3.31
C GLU A 289 27.17 2.21 -3.53
N LYS A 290 27.46 0.95 -3.86
CA LYS A 290 26.43 -0.08 -4.04
C LYS A 290 25.84 -0.48 -2.69
N ALA A 291 24.53 -0.71 -2.63
CA ALA A 291 23.79 -0.89 -1.37
C ALA A 291 24.33 -2.02 -0.48
N GLU A 292 24.56 -3.21 -1.04
CA GLU A 292 25.04 -4.37 -0.28
C GLU A 292 26.50 -4.21 0.19
N PRO A 293 27.48 -3.85 -0.66
CA PRO A 293 28.82 -3.50 -0.20
C PRO A 293 28.85 -2.35 0.81
N ARG A 294 27.96 -1.35 0.68
CA ARG A 294 27.87 -0.24 1.63
C ARG A 294 27.38 -0.70 3.00
N ALA A 295 26.38 -1.58 3.05
CA ALA A 295 25.92 -2.16 4.32
C ALA A 295 27.06 -2.91 5.02
N LEU A 296 27.84 -3.69 4.27
CA LEU A 296 29.02 -4.37 4.82
C LEU A 296 30.09 -3.37 5.31
N ALA A 297 30.31 -2.27 4.59
CA ALA A 297 31.22 -1.22 5.04
C ALA A 297 30.75 -0.56 6.35
N VAL A 298 29.44 -0.34 6.50
CA VAL A 298 28.83 0.17 7.74
C VAL A 298 29.07 -0.81 8.89
N ASP A 299 28.83 -2.11 8.69
CA ASP A 299 29.11 -3.13 9.70
C ASP A 299 30.59 -3.09 10.12
N SER A 300 31.51 -3.07 9.16
CA SER A 300 32.94 -3.03 9.42
C SER A 300 33.37 -1.77 10.18
N ILE A 301 32.82 -0.60 9.83
CA ILE A 301 33.07 0.66 10.53
C ILE A 301 32.57 0.57 11.98
N MET A 302 31.38 0.02 12.18
CA MET A 302 30.78 -0.11 13.52
C MET A 302 31.56 -1.06 14.43
N GLU A 303 32.10 -2.16 13.92
CA GLU A 303 32.94 -3.06 14.72
C GLU A 303 34.21 -2.37 15.23
N VAL A 304 34.81 -1.47 14.44
CA VAL A 304 35.94 -0.66 14.90
C VAL A 304 35.51 0.40 15.91
N VAL A 305 34.37 1.07 15.68
CA VAL A 305 33.87 2.11 16.60
C VAL A 305 33.52 1.56 17.98
N LYS A 306 32.97 0.33 18.05
CA LYS A 306 32.59 -0.32 19.31
C LYS A 306 33.76 -0.57 20.27
N VAL A 307 34.99 -0.69 19.76
CA VAL A 307 36.20 -0.91 20.58
C VAL A 307 36.93 0.37 20.97
N MET A 308 36.49 1.52 20.47
CA MET A 308 37.07 2.83 20.80
C MET A 308 36.58 3.31 22.18
N GLU A 309 37.30 4.25 22.79
CA GLU A 309 36.88 4.92 24.04
C GLU A 309 35.64 5.79 23.80
N PHE A 310 34.85 6.05 24.84
CA PHE A 310 33.53 6.70 24.70
C PHE A 310 33.62 8.11 24.09
N ASP A 311 34.60 8.91 24.49
CA ASP A 311 34.81 10.26 23.94
C ASP A 311 35.14 10.23 22.45
N ASP A 312 35.92 9.23 22.01
CA ASP A 312 36.25 9.02 20.60
C ASP A 312 35.04 8.52 19.80
N GLN A 313 34.18 7.70 20.40
CA GLN A 313 32.91 7.29 19.80
C GLN A 313 32.03 8.52 19.54
N ILE A 314 31.89 9.42 20.52
CA ILE A 314 31.13 10.68 20.36
C ILE A 314 31.79 11.57 19.30
N ALA A 315 33.12 11.69 19.27
CA ALA A 315 33.83 12.45 18.25
C ALA A 315 33.61 11.89 16.84
N PHE A 316 33.43 10.57 16.71
CA PHE A 316 33.04 9.94 15.44
C PHE A 316 31.57 10.21 15.08
N VAL A 317 30.66 10.19 16.04
CA VAL A 317 29.25 10.59 15.84
C VAL A 317 29.17 12.03 15.30
N LYS A 318 29.90 12.98 15.91
CA LYS A 318 29.98 14.37 15.45
C LYS A 318 30.47 14.45 13.98
N TYR A 319 31.45 13.64 13.61
CA TYR A 319 31.92 13.53 12.22
C TYR A 319 30.84 12.97 11.27
N VAL A 320 30.07 11.96 11.68
CA VAL A 320 28.99 11.38 10.86
C VAL A 320 27.85 12.39 10.64
N VAL A 321 27.50 13.19 11.66
CA VAL A 321 26.52 14.28 11.53
C VAL A 321 26.99 15.33 10.52
N GLN A 322 28.28 15.70 10.53
CA GLN A 322 28.88 16.58 9.52
C GLN A 322 28.86 15.93 8.12
N MET A 323 29.15 14.64 8.04
CA MET A 323 29.13 13.87 6.80
C MET A 323 27.75 13.87 6.13
N ALA A 324 26.67 13.90 6.93
CA ALA A 324 25.30 14.05 6.44
C ALA A 324 25.06 15.36 5.68
N GLN A 325 25.94 16.36 5.80
CA GLN A 325 25.85 17.65 5.09
C GLN A 325 26.76 17.73 3.85
N GLY A 326 27.62 16.73 3.63
CA GLY A 326 28.63 16.73 2.57
C GLY A 326 28.12 16.27 1.20
N LYS A 327 29.00 15.59 0.44
CA LYS A 327 28.71 15.02 -0.89
C LYS A 327 27.66 13.91 -0.83
N SER A 328 26.92 13.68 -1.92
CA SER A 328 25.77 12.75 -1.96
C SER A 328 26.09 11.33 -1.45
N ASN A 329 27.23 10.77 -1.83
CA ASN A 329 27.71 9.45 -1.39
C ASN A 329 27.97 9.40 0.13
N LEU A 330 28.60 10.45 0.66
CA LEU A 330 28.85 10.63 2.09
C LEU A 330 27.55 10.81 2.87
N ARG A 331 26.59 11.58 2.34
CA ARG A 331 25.27 11.75 2.97
C ARG A 331 24.52 10.44 3.08
N LEU A 332 24.53 9.63 2.02
CA LEU A 332 23.87 8.33 2.01
C LEU A 332 24.51 7.36 3.02
N LEU A 333 25.84 7.30 3.08
CA LEU A 333 26.56 6.52 4.08
C LEU A 333 26.28 7.01 5.51
N ALA A 334 26.20 8.33 5.72
CA ALA A 334 25.92 8.92 7.02
C ALA A 334 24.56 8.49 7.54
N VAL A 335 23.53 8.54 6.68
CA VAL A 335 22.18 8.06 7.00
C VAL A 335 22.19 6.59 7.40
N ASP A 336 22.97 5.73 6.74
CA ASP A 336 23.12 4.31 7.08
C ASP A 336 23.89 4.07 8.40
N LEU A 337 24.92 4.88 8.69
CA LEU A 337 25.68 4.80 9.94
C LEU A 337 24.87 5.26 11.16
N ILE A 338 24.09 6.34 11.02
CA ILE A 338 23.30 6.90 12.13
C ILE A 338 22.41 5.83 12.79
N LEU A 339 21.75 4.98 12.00
CA LEU A 339 20.91 3.91 12.52
C LEU A 339 21.69 2.95 13.43
N ASN A 340 22.89 2.54 13.02
CA ASN A 340 23.70 1.59 13.77
C ASN A 340 24.37 2.24 14.98
N LEU A 341 24.77 3.51 14.88
CA LEU A 341 25.33 4.26 16.00
C LEU A 341 24.33 4.36 17.14
N VAL A 342 23.10 4.81 16.86
CA VAL A 342 22.05 4.99 17.88
C VAL A 342 21.58 3.67 18.48
N THR A 343 21.56 2.57 17.71
CA THR A 343 21.09 1.27 18.21
C THR A 343 22.17 0.45 18.92
N SER A 344 23.46 0.72 18.67
CA SER A 344 24.57 -0.09 19.19
C SER A 344 25.41 0.57 20.28
N LEU A 345 25.50 1.90 20.30
CA LEU A 345 26.29 2.62 21.29
C LEU A 345 25.49 2.90 22.57
N ARG A 346 26.20 3.15 23.67
CA ARG A 346 25.60 3.36 24.99
C ARG A 346 24.97 4.74 25.10
N ASP A 347 23.84 4.79 25.81
CA ASP A 347 23.14 6.01 26.23
C ASP A 347 23.00 7.09 25.14
N PRO A 348 22.35 6.80 24.00
CA PRO A 348 22.26 7.76 22.89
C PRO A 348 21.55 9.06 23.24
N LEU A 349 20.66 9.06 24.23
CA LEU A 349 19.87 10.23 24.60
C LEU A 349 20.30 10.86 25.94
N GLY A 350 21.39 10.39 26.56
CA GLY A 350 21.90 10.95 27.82
C GLY A 350 20.97 10.73 29.03
N VAL A 351 20.21 9.63 29.04
CA VAL A 351 19.11 9.37 29.99
C VAL A 351 19.50 8.36 31.08
N GLU A 352 20.59 7.61 30.88
CA GLU A 352 21.06 6.59 31.82
C GLU A 352 22.07 7.14 32.83
N SER A 353 22.88 8.14 32.46
CA SER A 353 23.88 8.76 33.35
C SER A 353 23.71 10.28 33.43
N GLU A 354 23.61 10.82 34.64
CA GLU A 354 23.54 12.27 34.87
C GLU A 354 24.82 12.95 34.35
N GLY A 355 24.68 13.86 33.37
CA GLY A 355 25.78 14.59 32.74
C GLY A 355 26.26 14.03 31.38
N SER A 356 25.63 12.97 30.85
CA SER A 356 25.94 12.41 29.52
C SER A 356 25.43 13.30 28.38
N GLU A 357 26.28 13.58 27.36
CA GLU A 357 25.87 14.35 26.16
C GLU A 357 24.78 13.59 25.39
N ALA A 358 23.63 14.23 25.11
CA ALA A 358 22.54 13.64 24.32
C ALA A 358 22.83 13.62 22.80
N TRP A 359 23.94 12.99 22.41
CA TRP A 359 24.48 12.99 21.04
C TRP A 359 23.51 12.39 20.00
N GLY A 360 22.60 11.51 20.41
CA GLY A 360 21.58 10.89 19.58
C GLY A 360 20.55 11.88 19.04
N VAL A 361 20.33 13.01 19.72
CA VAL A 361 19.45 14.08 19.21
C VAL A 361 20.02 14.69 17.93
N TRP A 362 21.34 14.92 17.86
CA TRP A 362 21.99 15.42 16.65
C TRP A 362 21.84 14.46 15.46
N CYS A 363 21.87 13.15 15.74
CA CYS A 363 21.61 12.10 14.76
C CYS A 363 20.18 12.15 14.23
N LEU A 364 19.18 12.35 15.12
CA LEU A 364 17.79 12.49 14.73
C LEU A 364 17.54 13.76 13.90
N GLU A 365 18.11 14.90 14.30
CA GLU A 365 18.04 16.16 13.55
C GLU A 365 18.66 16.01 12.15
N ALA A 366 19.82 15.34 12.05
CA ALA A 366 20.45 15.05 10.78
C ALA A 366 19.54 14.23 9.87
N LEU A 367 18.90 13.17 10.39
CA LEU A 367 17.96 12.35 9.62
C LEU A 367 16.74 13.15 9.16
N VAL A 368 16.10 13.92 10.05
CA VAL A 368 14.95 14.78 9.71
C VAL A 368 15.32 15.75 8.59
N LYS A 369 16.51 16.37 8.66
CA LYS A 369 17.02 17.26 7.61
C LYS A 369 17.27 16.53 6.28
N ARG A 370 17.61 15.23 6.31
CA ARG A 370 17.80 14.40 5.10
C ARG A 370 16.49 13.85 4.53
N CYS A 371 15.39 13.86 5.26
CA CYS A 371 14.06 13.59 4.69
C CYS A 371 13.67 14.59 3.60
N SER A 372 14.30 15.77 3.57
CA SER A 372 14.14 16.80 2.54
C SER A 372 15.33 16.90 1.56
N ASP A 373 16.12 15.82 1.38
CA ASP A 373 17.25 15.80 0.42
C ASP A 373 16.77 15.87 -1.04
N VAL A 374 17.64 16.39 -1.92
CA VAL A 374 17.41 16.44 -3.37
C VAL A 374 17.30 15.02 -3.95
N SER A 375 18.09 14.07 -3.44
CA SER A 375 18.06 12.68 -3.89
C SER A 375 16.92 11.89 -3.23
N GLY A 376 16.00 11.37 -4.05
CA GLY A 376 14.91 10.52 -3.57
C GLY A 376 15.37 9.24 -2.87
N ALA A 377 16.53 8.68 -3.23
CA ALA A 377 17.10 7.52 -2.55
C ALA A 377 17.55 7.85 -1.11
N ILE A 378 18.14 9.04 -0.90
CA ILE A 378 18.54 9.52 0.42
C ILE A 378 17.29 9.82 1.25
N ARG A 379 16.27 10.50 0.69
CA ARG A 379 15.00 10.75 1.37
C ARG A 379 14.35 9.46 1.87
N ALA A 380 14.25 8.45 1.00
CA ALA A 380 13.64 7.16 1.35
C ALA A 380 14.42 6.46 2.46
N ARG A 381 15.76 6.48 2.39
CA ARG A 381 16.60 5.84 3.40
C ARG A 381 16.55 6.58 4.75
N ALA A 382 16.55 7.91 4.72
CA ALA A 382 16.44 8.73 5.92
C ALA A 382 15.12 8.49 6.66
N LEU A 383 13.99 8.48 5.93
CA LEU A 383 12.67 8.17 6.49
C LEU A 383 12.60 6.74 7.05
N SER A 384 13.15 5.75 6.31
CA SER A 384 13.15 4.36 6.75
C SER A 384 13.98 4.17 8.03
N ASN A 385 15.15 4.80 8.10
CA ASN A 385 16.01 4.70 9.27
C ASN A 385 15.41 5.47 10.46
N LEU A 386 14.81 6.63 10.22
CA LEU A 386 14.08 7.38 11.25
C LEU A 386 12.90 6.57 11.80
N ALA A 387 12.14 5.88 10.96
CA ALA A 387 11.06 4.99 11.40
C ALA A 387 11.57 3.85 12.29
N GLN A 388 12.69 3.22 11.92
CA GLN A 388 13.31 2.17 12.74
C GLN A 388 13.81 2.70 14.08
N LEU A 389 14.42 3.88 14.12
CA LEU A 389 14.86 4.52 15.36
C LEU A 389 13.69 4.88 16.27
N VAL A 390 12.60 5.41 15.71
CA VAL A 390 11.36 5.66 16.48
C VAL A 390 10.86 4.38 17.14
N GLY A 391 10.82 3.27 16.40
CA GLY A 391 10.38 1.96 16.94
C GLY A 391 11.35 1.31 17.93
N PHE A 392 12.65 1.66 17.89
CA PHE A 392 13.63 1.20 18.87
C PHE A 392 13.56 2.02 20.15
N LEU A 393 13.60 3.35 20.03
CA LEU A 393 13.60 4.30 21.15
C LEU A 393 12.26 4.33 21.90
N SER A 394 11.16 3.95 21.25
CA SER A 394 9.83 3.86 21.89
C SER A 394 9.71 2.75 22.93
N ARG A 395 10.64 1.78 22.96
CA ARG A 395 10.61 0.66 23.92
C ARG A 395 11.00 1.06 25.34
N GLY A 396 11.78 2.14 25.51
CA GLY A 396 12.17 2.66 26.82
C GLY A 396 11.28 3.82 27.24
N GLU A 397 10.79 3.84 28.48
CA GLU A 397 9.88 4.91 28.95
C GLU A 397 10.54 6.30 28.92
N ARG A 398 11.77 6.41 29.43
CA ARG A 398 12.48 7.69 29.48
C ARG A 398 12.96 8.17 28.10
N THR A 399 13.42 7.23 27.25
CA THR A 399 13.79 7.52 25.85
C THR A 399 12.58 7.92 25.01
N SER A 400 11.41 7.32 25.28
CA SER A 400 10.13 7.67 24.67
C SER A 400 9.70 9.10 25.04
N ALA A 401 9.95 9.55 26.27
CA ALA A 401 9.66 10.93 26.68
C ALA A 401 10.47 11.96 25.88
N VAL A 402 11.80 11.77 25.78
CA VAL A 402 12.69 12.63 24.98
C VAL A 402 12.30 12.61 23.50
N LEU A 403 11.95 11.44 22.98
CA LEU A 403 11.49 11.30 21.59
C LEU A 403 10.16 12.02 21.34
N LYS A 404 9.22 12.00 22.29
CA LYS A 404 7.95 12.74 22.21
C LYS A 404 8.19 14.26 22.20
N GLU A 405 9.10 14.74 23.02
CA GLU A 405 9.51 16.15 23.02
C GLU A 405 10.15 16.56 21.70
N PHE A 406 11.10 15.76 21.20
CA PHE A 406 11.76 16.00 19.91
C PHE A 406 10.80 15.97 18.72
N THR A 407 9.88 15.01 18.71
CA THR A 407 8.96 14.82 17.58
C THR A 407 7.85 15.87 17.53
N GLY A 408 7.57 16.57 18.64
CA GLY A 408 6.63 17.71 18.69
C GLY A 408 5.26 17.41 18.08
N PHE A 409 4.87 16.14 18.04
CA PHE A 409 3.71 15.68 17.29
C PHE A 409 2.46 15.98 18.13
N GLY A 410 1.73 17.04 17.78
CA GLY A 410 0.42 17.35 18.37
C GLY A 410 0.34 18.52 19.37
N ARG A 411 1.38 19.35 19.56
CA ARG A 411 1.17 20.68 20.21
C ARG A 411 0.56 21.65 19.20
N VAL A 412 -0.76 21.57 19.03
CA VAL A 412 -1.57 22.63 18.44
C VAL A 412 -1.77 23.68 19.52
N GLY A 413 -0.86 24.65 19.61
CA GLY A 413 -0.98 25.72 20.60
C GLY A 413 0.36 26.30 21.04
N ASP A 414 1.18 26.76 20.10
CA ASP A 414 1.86 28.04 20.26
C ASP A 414 2.39 28.49 18.90
N GLY A 415 2.28 29.79 18.63
CA GLY A 415 2.45 30.41 17.31
C GLY A 415 3.88 30.42 16.79
N ASN A 416 4.52 29.26 16.62
CA ASN A 416 5.78 29.16 15.90
C ASN A 416 5.55 28.67 14.46
N VAL A 417 5.87 29.57 13.55
CA VAL A 417 5.59 29.53 12.11
C VAL A 417 6.37 28.42 11.41
N GLY A 418 5.64 27.48 10.80
CA GLY A 418 6.02 26.73 9.58
C GLY A 418 7.29 25.87 9.63
N GLY A 419 7.13 24.54 9.75
CA GLY A 419 8.24 23.60 9.54
C GLY A 419 8.23 22.30 10.35
N GLY A 420 7.08 21.80 10.80
CA GLY A 420 7.01 20.64 11.69
C GLY A 420 7.18 19.27 11.00
N MET A 421 7.29 18.21 11.83
CA MET A 421 7.28 16.80 11.40
C MET A 421 6.04 16.46 10.56
N ASN A 422 4.86 17.02 10.90
CA ASN A 422 3.62 16.83 10.17
C ASN A 422 3.66 17.39 8.73
N ASP A 423 4.25 18.58 8.54
CA ASP A 423 4.41 19.17 7.19
C ASP A 423 5.37 18.37 6.32
N MET A 424 6.41 17.81 6.95
CA MET A 424 7.36 16.93 6.28
C MET A 424 6.66 15.63 5.86
N LEU A 425 5.92 14.98 6.77
CA LEU A 425 5.17 13.75 6.49
C LEU A 425 4.11 13.96 5.40
N ARG A 426 3.34 15.05 5.47
CA ARG A 426 2.35 15.40 4.43
C ARG A 426 2.99 15.47 3.05
N ARG A 427 4.13 16.16 2.93
CA ARG A 427 4.88 16.26 1.67
C ARG A 427 5.48 14.92 1.23
N ARG A 428 5.98 14.10 2.15
CA ARG A 428 6.65 12.84 1.80
C ARG A 428 5.70 11.69 1.51
N CYS A 429 4.50 11.67 2.09
CA CYS A 429 3.45 10.71 1.73
C CYS A 429 2.96 10.90 0.28
N MET A 430 3.16 12.08 -0.30
CA MET A 430 2.81 12.41 -1.70
C MET A 430 4.04 12.62 -2.60
N ASP A 431 5.20 12.04 -2.23
CA ASP A 431 6.45 12.15 -2.97
C ASP A 431 6.40 11.46 -4.35
N ASP A 432 7.17 11.96 -5.31
CA ASP A 432 7.25 11.40 -6.67
C ASP A 432 7.80 9.97 -6.66
N LYS A 433 8.66 9.64 -5.70
CA LYS A 433 9.26 8.31 -5.56
C LYS A 433 8.46 7.43 -4.61
N ALA A 434 8.02 6.27 -5.11
CA ALA A 434 7.28 5.27 -4.32
C ALA A 434 8.01 4.81 -3.05
N ALA A 435 9.34 4.64 -3.12
CA ALA A 435 10.14 4.25 -1.96
C ALA A 435 10.08 5.29 -0.83
N VAL A 436 9.98 6.59 -1.18
CA VAL A 436 9.86 7.69 -0.21
C VAL A 436 8.47 7.68 0.41
N ARG A 437 7.41 7.59 -0.41
CA ARG A 437 6.02 7.48 0.09
C ARG A 437 5.87 6.30 1.06
N LYS A 438 6.40 5.14 0.70
CA LYS A 438 6.35 3.93 1.55
C LYS A 438 7.07 4.14 2.89
N ALA A 439 8.26 4.74 2.85
CA ALA A 439 9.03 5.01 4.07
C ALA A 439 8.35 6.07 4.95
N ALA A 440 7.68 7.06 4.35
CA ALA A 440 6.90 8.06 5.07
C ALA A 440 5.70 7.40 5.79
N LEU A 441 4.93 6.55 5.11
CA LEU A 441 3.82 5.82 5.74
C LEU A 441 4.32 4.93 6.90
N LEU A 442 5.46 4.25 6.74
CA LEU A 442 6.06 3.46 7.82
C LEU A 442 6.44 4.33 9.04
N LEU A 443 6.99 5.53 8.79
CA LEU A 443 7.28 6.48 9.86
C LEU A 443 6.00 6.96 10.55
N VAL A 444 4.94 7.26 9.80
CA VAL A 444 3.62 7.61 10.38
C VAL A 444 3.10 6.48 11.26
N THR A 445 3.17 5.22 10.82
CA THR A 445 2.75 4.06 11.62
C THR A 445 3.49 3.98 12.95
N ASN A 446 4.82 4.15 12.93
CA ASN A 446 5.63 4.05 14.16
C ASN A 446 5.47 5.27 15.08
N LEU A 447 5.22 6.46 14.54
CA LEU A 447 4.89 7.64 15.33
C LEU A 447 3.49 7.51 15.95
N THR A 448 2.53 6.96 15.20
CA THR A 448 1.17 6.70 15.67
C THR A 448 1.14 5.80 16.90
N SER A 449 1.97 4.76 16.95
CA SER A 449 2.06 3.88 18.13
C SER A 449 2.80 4.52 19.31
N LEU A 450 3.69 5.49 19.05
CA LEU A 450 4.38 6.25 20.10
C LEU A 450 3.46 7.26 20.79
N LEU A 451 2.55 7.87 20.03
CA LEU A 451 1.75 9.01 20.47
C LEU A 451 0.43 8.55 21.07
N GLY A 452 0.11 9.07 22.26
CA GLY A 452 -1.21 8.92 22.88
C GLY A 452 -2.15 10.09 22.57
N GLY A 453 -1.79 10.99 21.64
CA GLY A 453 -2.53 12.22 21.29
C GLY A 453 -3.05 12.22 19.85
N ALA A 454 -3.88 13.20 19.49
CA ALA A 454 -4.56 13.24 18.19
C ALA A 454 -3.60 13.31 16.98
N ILE A 455 -3.93 12.58 15.91
CA ILE A 455 -3.24 12.66 14.61
C ILE A 455 -3.74 13.91 13.85
N ASP A 456 -2.84 14.61 13.16
CA ASP A 456 -3.19 15.68 12.23
C ASP A 456 -4.20 15.21 11.18
N GLU A 457 -5.35 15.87 11.09
CA GLU A 457 -6.46 15.47 10.21
C GLU A 457 -6.03 15.40 8.73
N VAL A 458 -5.11 16.27 8.31
CA VAL A 458 -4.65 16.28 6.92
C VAL A 458 -3.67 15.13 6.68
N VAL A 459 -2.79 14.79 7.62
CA VAL A 459 -1.96 13.57 7.52
C VAL A 459 -2.86 12.34 7.43
N LEU A 460 -3.93 12.27 8.23
CA LEU A 460 -4.91 11.19 8.20
C LEU A 460 -5.58 11.07 6.81
N LYS A 461 -6.09 12.18 6.25
CA LYS A 461 -6.64 12.22 4.87
C LYS A 461 -5.59 11.84 3.81
N THR A 462 -4.34 12.23 4.03
CA THR A 462 -3.22 11.88 3.13
C THR A 462 -2.98 10.37 3.11
N MET A 463 -3.10 9.69 4.25
CA MET A 463 -3.05 8.23 4.33
C MET A 463 -4.26 7.60 3.64
N GLY A 464 -5.46 8.17 3.80
CA GLY A 464 -6.69 7.77 3.10
C GLY A 464 -6.54 7.82 1.58
N MET A 465 -6.02 8.92 1.04
CA MET A 465 -5.73 9.04 -0.40
C MET A 465 -4.72 8.00 -0.88
N ALA A 466 -3.74 7.63 -0.06
CA ALA A 466 -2.74 6.62 -0.40
C ALA A 466 -3.31 5.19 -0.52
N CYS A 467 -4.52 4.92 0.00
CA CYS A 467 -5.23 3.67 -0.27
C CYS A 467 -5.60 3.50 -1.75
N SER A 468 -5.66 4.60 -2.51
CA SER A 468 -5.94 4.58 -3.96
C SER A 468 -4.68 4.69 -4.83
N ASP A 469 -3.47 4.52 -4.27
CA ASP A 469 -2.20 4.57 -5.02
C ASP A 469 -2.13 3.44 -6.07
N PRO A 470 -1.59 3.69 -7.28
CA PRO A 470 -1.46 2.67 -8.31
C PRO A 470 -0.60 1.46 -7.91
N LEU A 471 0.28 1.59 -6.92
CA LEU A 471 1.17 0.51 -6.48
C LEU A 471 0.57 -0.30 -5.32
N ILE A 472 0.52 -1.63 -5.48
CA ILE A 472 0.03 -2.57 -4.45
C ILE A 472 0.77 -2.39 -3.12
N SER A 473 2.10 -2.23 -3.15
CA SER A 473 2.93 -2.06 -1.95
C SER A 473 2.62 -0.77 -1.19
N MET A 474 2.17 0.29 -1.89
CA MET A 474 1.74 1.55 -1.29
C MET A 474 0.38 1.41 -0.63
N ARG A 475 -0.58 0.79 -1.31
CA ARG A 475 -1.92 0.54 -0.75
C ARG A 475 -1.86 -0.31 0.51
N LYS A 476 -1.01 -1.36 0.53
CA LYS A 476 -0.77 -2.16 1.76
C LYS A 476 -0.21 -1.30 2.88
N ALA A 477 0.80 -0.48 2.61
CA ALA A 477 1.38 0.40 3.63
C ALA A 477 0.35 1.42 4.17
N ALA A 478 -0.52 1.95 3.31
CA ALA A 478 -1.59 2.86 3.70
C ALA A 478 -2.66 2.17 4.58
N ILE A 479 -3.09 0.96 4.21
CA ILE A 479 -3.99 0.14 5.03
C ILE A 479 -3.36 -0.09 6.40
N THR A 480 -2.10 -0.50 6.48
CA THR A 480 -1.40 -0.75 7.75
C THR A 480 -1.34 0.52 8.60
N ALA A 481 -0.98 1.66 8.00
CA ALA A 481 -0.84 2.92 8.72
C ALA A 481 -2.19 3.44 9.25
N LEU A 482 -3.26 3.44 8.44
CA LEU A 482 -4.60 3.83 8.88
C LEU A 482 -5.16 2.88 9.94
N SER A 483 -4.92 1.58 9.76
CA SER A 483 -5.37 0.56 10.71
C SER A 483 -4.67 0.71 12.05
N GLU A 484 -3.39 1.08 12.06
CA GLU A 484 -2.68 1.39 13.29
C GLU A 484 -3.22 2.65 13.98
N ALA A 485 -3.52 3.70 13.21
CA ALA A 485 -4.18 4.89 13.74
C ALA A 485 -5.50 4.55 14.43
N PHE A 486 -6.31 3.69 13.80
CA PHE A 486 -7.58 3.27 14.37
C PHE A 486 -7.41 2.32 15.58
N ARG A 487 -6.31 1.56 15.67
CA ARG A 487 -5.97 0.77 16.87
C ARG A 487 -5.66 1.66 18.07
N THR A 488 -4.88 2.71 17.86
CA THR A 488 -4.42 3.59 18.95
C THR A 488 -5.48 4.62 19.35
N PHE A 489 -6.24 5.15 18.39
CA PHE A 489 -7.17 6.25 18.62
C PHE A 489 -8.63 5.85 18.40
N SER A 490 -9.47 6.18 19.37
CA SER A 490 -10.94 6.05 19.28
C SER A 490 -11.64 7.34 18.83
N ALA A 491 -10.89 8.30 18.28
CA ALA A 491 -11.45 9.55 17.80
C ALA A 491 -12.37 9.33 16.58
N GLU A 492 -13.48 10.06 16.55
CA GLU A 492 -14.47 9.98 15.46
C GLU A 492 -13.83 10.19 14.08
N THR A 493 -12.95 11.19 13.94
CA THR A 493 -12.24 11.50 12.68
C THR A 493 -11.45 10.31 12.13
N VAL A 494 -10.80 9.53 12.99
CA VAL A 494 -10.02 8.34 12.61
C VAL A 494 -10.95 7.21 12.16
N ILE A 495 -12.06 7.01 12.88
CA ILE A 495 -13.08 6.00 12.51
C ILE A 495 -13.67 6.33 11.14
N THR A 496 -14.07 7.58 10.92
CA THR A 496 -14.66 8.04 9.65
C THR A 496 -13.69 7.83 8.49
N GLU A 497 -12.44 8.29 8.61
CA GLU A 497 -11.48 8.15 7.52
C GLU A 497 -11.18 6.68 7.23
N TRP A 498 -10.95 5.86 8.27
CA TRP A 498 -10.69 4.43 8.08
C TRP A 498 -11.85 3.73 7.37
N LEU A 499 -13.10 4.00 7.77
CA LEU A 499 -14.30 3.41 7.16
C LEU A 499 -14.58 3.90 5.74
N ARG A 500 -14.13 5.12 5.38
CA ARG A 500 -14.27 5.64 4.02
C ARG A 500 -13.17 5.14 3.09
N SER A 501 -11.95 4.91 3.59
CA SER A 501 -10.79 4.51 2.77
C SER A 501 -10.55 3.00 2.72
N VAL A 502 -10.60 2.26 3.82
CA VAL A 502 -10.18 0.84 3.81
C VAL A 502 -11.26 -0.09 3.24
N PRO A 503 -12.55 0.01 3.61
CA PRO A 503 -13.59 -0.86 3.08
C PRO A 503 -13.78 -0.83 1.57
N HIS A 504 -13.53 0.30 0.90
CA HIS A 504 -13.67 0.39 -0.57
C HIS A 504 -12.70 -0.56 -1.30
N LEU A 505 -11.60 -0.96 -0.66
CA LEU A 505 -10.59 -1.86 -1.22
C LEU A 505 -11.08 -3.30 -1.39
N ILE A 506 -12.29 -3.63 -0.94
CA ILE A 506 -12.92 -4.91 -1.27
C ILE A 506 -13.27 -5.06 -2.76
N THR A 507 -13.26 -3.96 -3.53
CA THR A 507 -13.41 -3.99 -5.00
C THR A 507 -12.09 -3.84 -5.74
N ASP A 508 -10.96 -3.95 -5.06
CA ASP A 508 -9.65 -3.86 -5.68
C ASP A 508 -9.46 -4.93 -6.76
N ASN A 509 -8.66 -4.65 -7.78
CA ASN A 509 -8.31 -5.66 -8.80
C ASN A 509 -7.36 -6.73 -8.24
N GLU A 510 -6.62 -6.41 -7.17
CA GLU A 510 -5.62 -7.29 -6.55
C GLU A 510 -6.22 -8.07 -5.36
N SER A 511 -6.23 -9.40 -5.44
CA SER A 511 -6.77 -10.26 -4.38
C SER A 511 -6.05 -10.10 -3.05
N SER A 512 -4.74 -9.87 -3.08
CA SER A 512 -3.94 -9.69 -1.86
C SER A 512 -4.25 -8.38 -1.10
N ILE A 513 -4.90 -7.41 -1.74
CA ILE A 513 -5.44 -6.20 -1.10
C ILE A 513 -6.83 -6.48 -0.52
N GLN A 514 -7.68 -7.19 -1.26
CA GLN A 514 -9.00 -7.59 -0.78
C GLN A 514 -8.90 -8.42 0.52
N GLU A 515 -7.95 -9.36 0.59
CA GLU A 515 -7.72 -10.17 1.79
C GLU A 515 -7.24 -9.33 2.98
N GLU A 516 -6.37 -8.35 2.75
CA GLU A 516 -5.90 -7.45 3.80
C GLU A 516 -7.04 -6.58 4.34
N CYS A 517 -7.89 -6.04 3.45
CA CYS A 517 -9.10 -5.30 3.79
C CYS A 517 -10.04 -6.15 4.67
N GLU A 518 -10.31 -7.40 4.26
CA GLU A 518 -11.12 -8.35 5.02
C GLU A 518 -10.53 -8.65 6.41
N ASN A 519 -9.20 -8.82 6.50
CA ASN A 519 -8.50 -9.08 7.76
C ASN A 519 -8.63 -7.89 8.72
N MET A 520 -8.36 -6.68 8.24
CA MET A 520 -8.44 -5.46 9.06
C MET A 520 -9.89 -5.16 9.48
N PHE A 521 -10.87 -5.37 8.61
CA PHE A 521 -12.28 -5.21 8.96
C PHE A 521 -12.75 -6.21 10.03
N LYS A 522 -12.32 -7.47 9.92
CA LYS A 522 -12.60 -8.47 10.96
C LYS A 522 -12.04 -8.03 12.31
N GLU A 523 -10.77 -7.59 12.36
CA GLU A 523 -10.09 -7.21 13.60
C GLU A 523 -10.65 -5.92 14.22
N LEU A 524 -10.75 -4.85 13.42
CA LEU A 524 -11.01 -3.50 13.92
C LEU A 524 -12.49 -3.16 14.03
N VAL A 525 -13.36 -3.88 13.32
CA VAL A 525 -14.82 -3.70 13.39
C VAL A 525 -15.46 -4.85 14.13
N LEU A 526 -15.44 -6.07 13.57
CA LEU A 526 -16.19 -7.21 14.12
C LEU A 526 -15.67 -7.66 15.50
N ASP A 527 -14.36 -7.86 15.63
CA ASP A 527 -13.75 -8.32 16.88
C ASP A 527 -13.72 -7.19 17.93
N ARG A 528 -13.69 -5.91 17.51
CA ARG A 528 -13.82 -4.75 18.42
C ARG A 528 -15.23 -4.65 19.03
N ILE A 529 -16.28 -4.71 18.21
CA ILE A 529 -17.68 -4.70 18.68
C ILE A 529 -17.94 -5.92 19.58
N SER A 530 -17.41 -7.09 19.21
CA SER A 530 -17.54 -8.30 20.02
C SER A 530 -16.93 -8.15 21.41
N ARG A 531 -15.73 -7.56 21.51
CA ARG A 531 -15.04 -7.30 22.80
C ARG A 531 -15.79 -6.28 23.65
N ALA A 532 -16.27 -5.19 23.04
CA ALA A 532 -17.00 -4.13 23.74
C ALA A 532 -18.24 -4.70 24.44
N ALA A 533 -19.03 -5.52 23.77
CA ALA A 533 -20.24 -6.11 24.36
C ALA A 533 -19.95 -7.17 25.43
N THR A 534 -18.84 -7.92 25.33
CA THR A 534 -18.46 -8.90 26.37
C THR A 534 -18.00 -8.25 27.67
N ALA A 535 -17.31 -7.11 27.60
CA ALA A 535 -16.87 -6.36 28.77
C ALA A 535 -18.06 -5.84 29.62
N THR A 536 -19.22 -5.66 28.98
CA THR A 536 -20.46 -5.25 29.64
C THR A 536 -21.12 -6.42 30.39
N SER A 537 -20.93 -7.67 29.94
CA SER A 537 -21.55 -8.86 30.57
C SER A 537 -20.96 -9.25 31.94
N SER A 538 -19.74 -8.80 32.26
CA SER A 538 -19.11 -8.98 33.58
C SER A 538 -19.59 -7.99 34.64
N TYR A 539 -20.37 -6.97 34.26
CA TYR A 539 -21.11 -6.10 35.18
C TYR A 539 -22.54 -6.64 35.35
N SER A 540 -22.67 -7.91 35.74
CA SER A 540 -23.94 -8.51 36.12
C SER A 540 -24.28 -8.18 37.58
N GLU A 541 -24.54 -6.90 37.86
CA GLU A 541 -25.45 -6.54 38.95
C GLU A 541 -26.81 -6.19 38.31
N PRO A 542 -27.95 -6.60 38.90
CA PRO A 542 -29.26 -6.31 38.34
C PRO A 542 -29.45 -4.80 38.21
N LEU A 543 -29.68 -4.32 36.98
CA LEU A 543 -29.95 -2.93 36.64
C LEU A 543 -31.28 -2.39 37.22
N SER A 544 -31.90 -3.11 38.16
CA SER A 544 -33.19 -2.79 38.77
C SER A 544 -33.11 -1.81 39.95
N ASN A 545 -31.91 -1.52 40.50
CA ASN A 545 -31.79 -0.75 41.75
C ASN A 545 -31.00 0.57 41.71
N ARG A 546 -30.59 1.08 40.54
CA ARG A 546 -29.95 2.41 40.46
C ARG A 546 -30.96 3.49 40.07
N LYS A 547 -31.61 4.10 41.07
CA LYS A 547 -32.17 5.46 40.92
C LYS A 547 -31.00 6.45 40.78
N MET A 548 -30.45 6.59 39.59
CA MET A 548 -29.47 7.64 39.28
C MET A 548 -30.17 8.82 38.59
N LYS A 549 -30.33 9.91 39.33
CA LYS A 549 -30.81 11.19 38.80
C LYS A 549 -29.82 11.75 37.78
N GLY A 550 -30.31 12.02 36.57
CA GLY A 550 -29.86 13.16 35.76
C GLY A 550 -28.63 12.99 34.85
N LYS A 551 -28.38 11.82 34.24
CA LYS A 551 -27.41 11.69 33.14
C LYS A 551 -28.14 11.28 31.87
N GLY A 552 -27.96 12.04 30.78
CA GLY A 552 -28.64 11.78 29.50
C GLY A 552 -28.34 10.38 28.94
N VAL A 553 -29.30 9.82 28.18
CA VAL A 553 -29.27 8.46 27.61
C VAL A 553 -27.96 8.17 26.86
N ASP A 554 -27.48 9.12 26.06
CA ASP A 554 -26.24 8.97 25.28
C ASP A 554 -24.99 8.81 26.15
N ASN A 555 -24.93 9.52 27.29
CA ASN A 555 -23.81 9.44 28.24
C ASN A 555 -23.79 8.14 29.04
N GLU A 556 -24.93 7.45 29.19
CA GLU A 556 -24.99 6.13 29.81
C GLU A 556 -24.61 5.04 28.80
N MET A 557 -25.06 5.19 27.56
CA MET A 557 -24.70 4.27 26.47
C MET A 557 -23.20 4.28 26.16
N GLU A 558 -22.59 5.47 26.10
CA GLU A 558 -21.14 5.60 25.83
C GLU A 558 -20.28 5.03 26.98
N LYS A 559 -20.80 5.00 28.21
CA LYS A 559 -20.14 4.33 29.34
C LYS A 559 -20.24 2.81 29.28
N LEU A 560 -21.38 2.30 28.81
CA LEU A 560 -21.62 0.86 28.66
C LEU A 560 -20.86 0.28 27.46
N PHE A 561 -20.68 1.08 26.41
CA PHE A 561 -19.97 0.71 25.18
C PHE A 561 -18.87 1.73 24.84
N PRO A 562 -17.77 1.76 25.61
CA PRO A 562 -16.71 2.74 25.42
C PRO A 562 -15.96 2.56 24.09
N ASN A 563 -15.03 3.48 23.83
CA ASN A 563 -14.09 3.47 22.69
C ASN A 563 -14.74 3.78 21.32
N GLY A 564 -15.83 4.57 21.30
CA GLY A 564 -16.49 4.97 20.06
C GLY A 564 -17.22 3.83 19.36
N THR A 565 -17.64 2.79 20.09
CA THR A 565 -18.30 1.61 19.53
C THR A 565 -19.66 1.97 18.90
N LEU A 566 -20.41 2.88 19.53
CA LEU A 566 -21.69 3.37 19.00
C LEU A 566 -21.48 4.24 17.76
N TYR A 567 -20.46 5.10 17.77
CA TYR A 567 -20.06 5.88 16.61
C TYR A 567 -19.67 4.98 15.44
N LEU A 568 -18.87 3.94 15.69
CA LEU A 568 -18.49 2.94 14.70
C LEU A 568 -19.72 2.26 14.08
N LEU A 569 -20.70 1.85 14.90
CA LEU A 569 -21.96 1.27 14.42
C LEU A 569 -22.76 2.26 13.56
N ARG A 570 -22.80 3.54 13.94
CA ARG A 570 -23.44 4.58 13.15
C ARG A 570 -22.76 4.80 11.80
N GLU A 571 -21.43 4.83 11.75
CA GLU A 571 -20.71 5.08 10.50
C GLU A 571 -20.76 3.89 9.53
N ILE A 572 -20.80 2.63 10.01
CA ILE A 572 -20.88 1.47 9.10
C ILE A 572 -22.20 1.42 8.31
N CYS A 573 -23.28 2.01 8.82
CA CYS A 573 -24.57 2.05 8.13
C CYS A 573 -24.75 3.29 7.24
N HIS A 574 -23.76 4.19 7.21
CA HIS A 574 -23.76 5.35 6.32
C HIS A 574 -23.86 4.92 4.85
N GLY A 575 -24.62 5.67 4.04
CA GLY A 575 -24.95 5.29 2.66
C GLY A 575 -23.74 5.05 1.75
N GLU A 576 -22.63 5.76 2.01
CA GLU A 576 -21.37 5.62 1.25
C GLU A 576 -20.54 4.39 1.66
N VAL A 577 -20.69 3.91 2.90
CA VAL A 577 -19.89 2.83 3.49
C VAL A 577 -20.62 1.49 3.44
N SER A 578 -21.93 1.49 3.66
CA SER A 578 -22.75 0.28 3.78
C SER A 578 -22.63 -0.72 2.61
N PRO A 579 -22.52 -0.32 1.32
CA PRO A 579 -22.38 -1.30 0.23
C PRO A 579 -21.10 -2.13 0.34
N TRP A 580 -20.01 -1.52 0.82
CA TRP A 580 -18.73 -2.18 1.04
C TRP A 580 -18.79 -3.14 2.22
N VAL A 581 -19.41 -2.72 3.32
CA VAL A 581 -19.64 -3.56 4.49
C VAL A 581 -20.42 -4.82 4.12
N LYS A 582 -21.52 -4.70 3.35
CA LYS A 582 -22.28 -5.86 2.84
C LYS A 582 -21.40 -6.85 2.07
N LYS A 583 -20.56 -6.33 1.17
CA LYS A 583 -19.65 -7.16 0.37
C LYS A 583 -18.58 -7.83 1.23
N ILE A 584 -17.99 -7.13 2.19
CA ILE A 584 -16.99 -7.68 3.12
C ILE A 584 -17.63 -8.78 3.99
N CYS A 585 -18.79 -8.53 4.60
CA CYS A 585 -19.53 -9.53 5.38
C CYS A 585 -19.89 -10.75 4.52
N THR A 586 -20.32 -10.55 3.28
CA THR A 586 -20.60 -11.66 2.35
C THR A 586 -19.35 -12.51 2.06
N ASN A 587 -18.21 -11.88 1.82
CA ASN A 587 -16.95 -12.58 1.57
C ASN A 587 -16.45 -13.33 2.81
N LEU A 588 -16.41 -12.67 3.97
CA LEU A 588 -16.02 -13.28 5.24
C LEU A 588 -16.94 -14.45 5.62
N GLY A 589 -18.24 -14.30 5.39
CA GLY A 589 -19.25 -15.32 5.63
C GLY A 589 -19.07 -16.56 4.74
N LYS A 590 -18.89 -16.35 3.43
CA LYS A 590 -18.56 -17.45 2.47
C LYS A 590 -17.28 -18.18 2.85
N LYS A 591 -16.27 -17.45 3.37
CA LYS A 591 -15.01 -18.01 3.86
C LYS A 591 -15.11 -18.60 5.29
N LYS A 592 -16.28 -18.56 5.93
CA LYS A 592 -16.52 -19.01 7.33
C LYS A 592 -15.58 -18.34 8.36
N ARG A 593 -15.22 -17.08 8.14
CA ARG A 593 -14.29 -16.31 9.01
C ARG A 593 -15.00 -15.37 9.99
N ILE A 594 -16.34 -15.37 10.03
CA ILE A 594 -17.13 -14.57 10.98
C ILE A 594 -17.31 -15.35 12.29
N ASN A 595 -17.03 -14.71 13.41
CA ASN A 595 -17.15 -15.30 14.74
C ASN A 595 -18.58 -15.18 15.27
N HIS A 596 -19.15 -16.23 15.88
CA HIS A 596 -20.49 -16.20 16.48
C HIS A 596 -20.65 -15.13 17.59
N LYS A 597 -19.57 -14.76 18.27
CA LYS A 597 -19.56 -13.74 19.34
C LYS A 597 -20.14 -12.39 18.88
N ILE A 598 -20.01 -12.01 17.61
CA ILE A 598 -20.56 -10.76 17.10
C ILE A 598 -22.08 -10.74 17.12
N VAL A 599 -22.73 -11.89 16.88
CA VAL A 599 -24.19 -12.01 16.91
C VAL A 599 -24.71 -11.84 18.34
N THR A 600 -24.05 -12.48 19.32
CA THR A 600 -24.38 -12.29 20.74
C THR A 600 -24.13 -10.85 21.18
N ALA A 601 -23.02 -10.24 20.74
CA ALA A 601 -22.68 -8.85 21.04
C ALA A 601 -23.73 -7.87 20.54
N LEU A 602 -24.16 -7.98 19.28
CA LEU A 602 -25.18 -7.11 18.69
C LEU A 602 -26.54 -7.26 19.37
N GLN A 603 -26.96 -8.49 19.70
CA GLN A 603 -28.19 -8.72 20.46
C GLN A 603 -28.11 -8.08 21.86
N ASN A 604 -26.96 -8.16 22.54
CA ASN A 604 -26.76 -7.53 23.84
C ASN A 604 -26.77 -6.00 23.77
N ILE A 605 -26.17 -5.41 22.73
CA ILE A 605 -26.21 -3.96 22.51
C ILE A 605 -27.66 -3.48 22.34
N ILE A 606 -28.46 -4.19 21.54
CA ILE A 606 -29.87 -3.86 21.31
C ILE A 606 -30.66 -4.00 22.62
N ARG A 607 -30.56 -5.13 23.33
CA ARG A 607 -31.26 -5.34 24.62
C ARG A 607 -30.86 -4.31 25.69
N ALA A 608 -29.57 -3.99 25.79
CA ALA A 608 -29.08 -2.99 26.74
C ALA A 608 -29.66 -1.62 26.42
N SER A 609 -29.72 -1.25 25.13
CA SER A 609 -30.28 0.02 24.72
C SER A 609 -31.77 0.16 25.00
N GLU A 610 -32.54 -0.93 24.86
CA GLU A 610 -33.96 -1.00 25.25
C GLU A 610 -34.12 -0.82 26.76
N SER A 611 -33.32 -1.55 27.55
CA SER A 611 -33.39 -1.51 29.02
C SER A 611 -33.06 -0.13 29.59
N ILE A 612 -32.08 0.56 29.03
CA ILE A 612 -31.75 1.95 29.42
C ILE A 612 -32.88 2.89 29.04
N TRP A 613 -33.45 2.76 27.84
CA TRP A 613 -34.56 3.61 27.42
C TRP A 613 -35.76 3.50 28.37
N LEU A 614 -36.11 2.26 28.76
CA LEU A 614 -37.18 1.99 29.71
C LEU A 614 -36.85 2.46 31.13
N SER A 615 -35.58 2.39 31.56
CA SER A 615 -35.19 2.85 32.90
C SER A 615 -35.35 4.37 33.08
N HIS A 616 -35.21 5.14 31.99
CA HIS A 616 -35.52 6.57 31.94
C HIS A 616 -37.02 6.87 31.79
N SER A 617 -37.90 5.86 31.86
CA SER A 617 -39.36 6.00 31.72
C SER A 617 -39.79 6.63 30.39
N MET A 618 -39.00 6.44 29.34
CA MET A 618 -39.30 6.97 28.01
C MET A 618 -40.32 6.05 27.30
N PRO A 619 -41.23 6.61 26.49
CA PRO A 619 -42.21 5.83 25.73
C PRO A 619 -41.49 4.87 24.77
N ILE A 620 -41.81 3.58 24.84
CA ILE A 620 -41.17 2.54 24.03
C ILE A 620 -41.44 2.75 22.54
N GLU A 621 -42.52 3.44 22.20
CA GLU A 621 -42.93 3.78 20.83
C GLU A 621 -41.92 4.70 20.13
N LYS A 622 -41.11 5.44 20.90
CA LYS A 622 -40.08 6.35 20.38
C LYS A 622 -38.67 5.75 20.40
N TRP A 623 -38.53 4.51 20.87
CA TRP A 623 -37.23 3.85 20.94
C TRP A 623 -36.77 3.37 19.56
N THR A 624 -35.50 3.62 19.26
CA THR A 624 -34.78 3.04 18.11
C THR A 624 -33.51 2.38 18.61
N ALA A 625 -33.11 1.29 17.97
CA ALA A 625 -31.86 0.65 18.32
C ALA A 625 -30.66 1.56 17.94
N PRO A 626 -29.47 1.34 18.53
CA PRO A 626 -28.27 2.03 18.11
C PRO A 626 -28.07 1.91 16.58
N PRO A 627 -27.91 3.03 15.86
CA PRO A 627 -27.82 3.02 14.41
C PRO A 627 -26.77 2.02 13.92
N GLY A 628 -27.14 1.19 12.94
CA GLY A 628 -26.26 0.18 12.36
C GLY A 628 -26.16 -1.16 13.09
N ALA A 629 -26.68 -1.29 14.31
CA ALA A 629 -26.71 -2.57 15.03
C ALA A 629 -27.56 -3.62 14.28
N TRP A 630 -28.81 -3.27 13.92
CA TRP A 630 -29.68 -4.15 13.12
C TRP A 630 -29.10 -4.41 11.74
N PHE A 631 -28.52 -3.38 11.10
CA PHE A 631 -27.86 -3.52 9.79
C PHE A 631 -26.80 -4.62 9.83
N LEU A 632 -25.83 -4.52 10.73
CA LEU A 632 -24.74 -5.50 10.83
C LEU A 632 -25.26 -6.89 11.21
N LEU A 633 -26.25 -6.96 12.11
CA LEU A 633 -26.89 -8.22 12.49
C LEU A 633 -27.57 -8.90 11.30
N SER A 634 -28.25 -8.13 10.45
CA SER A 634 -28.90 -8.64 9.24
C SER A 634 -27.89 -9.20 8.22
N GLU A 635 -26.72 -8.58 8.08
CA GLU A 635 -25.69 -9.06 7.16
C GLU A 635 -25.01 -10.34 7.68
N VAL A 636 -24.72 -10.39 8.99
CA VAL A 636 -24.03 -11.53 9.61
C VAL A 636 -24.97 -12.74 9.80
N SER A 637 -26.24 -12.51 10.11
CA SER A 637 -27.24 -13.59 10.34
C SER A 637 -27.45 -14.50 9.12
N THR A 638 -27.18 -14.00 7.91
CA THR A 638 -27.19 -14.80 6.67
C THR A 638 -26.27 -16.04 6.76
N PHE A 639 -25.18 -15.95 7.53
CA PHE A 639 -24.18 -17.00 7.67
C PHE A 639 -24.19 -17.67 9.05
N LEU A 640 -24.79 -17.03 10.05
CA LEU A 640 -24.83 -17.46 11.45
C LEU A 640 -26.27 -17.56 11.98
N SER A 641 -27.18 -18.11 11.19
CA SER A 641 -28.62 -18.23 11.49
C SER A 641 -28.90 -18.89 12.85
N LYS A 642 -28.14 -19.94 13.20
CA LYS A 642 -28.31 -20.75 14.42
C LYS A 642 -28.02 -20.02 15.74
N VAL A 643 -27.31 -18.90 15.68
CA VAL A 643 -26.84 -18.18 16.89
C VAL A 643 -27.81 -17.05 17.26
N VAL A 644 -28.67 -16.64 16.33
CA VAL A 644 -29.64 -15.59 16.56
C VAL A 644 -30.79 -16.17 17.37
N ASP A 645 -31.10 -15.54 18.51
CA ASP A 645 -32.17 -15.97 19.40
C ASP A 645 -33.53 -15.56 18.80
N TRP A 646 -34.43 -16.54 18.66
CA TRP A 646 -35.76 -16.29 18.11
C TRP A 646 -36.65 -15.51 19.08
N GLU A 647 -36.58 -15.79 20.38
CA GLU A 647 -37.39 -15.09 21.38
C GLU A 647 -37.05 -13.59 21.36
N PHE A 648 -35.76 -13.28 21.19
CA PHE A 648 -35.27 -11.94 20.91
C PHE A 648 -35.91 -11.31 19.67
N LEU A 649 -35.92 -11.98 18.52
CA LEU A 649 -36.50 -11.43 17.29
C LEU A 649 -38.02 -11.20 17.42
N HIS A 650 -38.72 -12.13 18.05
CA HIS A 650 -40.17 -12.06 18.25
C HIS A 650 -40.57 -10.90 19.17
N HIS A 651 -39.87 -10.73 20.31
CA HIS A 651 -40.07 -9.61 21.23
C HIS A 651 -39.92 -8.27 20.51
N HIS A 652 -38.82 -8.07 19.77
CA HIS A 652 -38.55 -6.80 19.09
C HIS A 652 -39.51 -6.54 17.91
N TRP A 653 -39.98 -7.60 17.23
CA TRP A 653 -41.06 -7.45 16.24
C TRP A 653 -42.35 -6.95 16.89
N GLN A 654 -42.76 -7.54 18.02
CA GLN A 654 -43.97 -7.11 18.73
C GLN A 654 -43.87 -5.68 19.27
N LEU A 655 -42.69 -5.26 19.74
CA LEU A 655 -42.46 -3.88 20.16
C LEU A 655 -42.66 -2.90 19.01
N LEU A 656 -42.05 -3.17 17.85
CA LEU A 656 -42.10 -2.27 16.71
C LEU A 656 -43.48 -2.30 16.02
N ASP A 657 -44.21 -3.42 16.04
CA ASP A 657 -45.52 -3.56 15.38
C ASP A 657 -46.69 -2.89 16.14
N LYS A 658 -46.55 -2.63 17.45
CA LYS A 658 -47.53 -1.85 18.24
C LYS A 658 -47.64 -0.38 17.82
N HIS A 659 -46.73 0.10 16.98
CA HIS A 659 -46.68 1.48 16.49
C HIS A 659 -47.70 1.70 15.35
N GLU A 660 -48.93 2.12 15.68
CA GLU A 660 -49.81 2.76 14.70
C GLU A 660 -49.23 4.14 14.33
N VAL A 661 -48.86 4.32 13.07
CA VAL A 661 -48.29 5.58 12.55
C VAL A 661 -49.39 6.66 12.56
N GLU A 662 -49.45 7.48 13.60
CA GLU A 662 -50.32 8.68 13.68
C GLU A 662 -49.64 9.97 13.15
N GLY A 663 -48.45 9.89 12.56
CA GLY A 663 -47.76 11.03 11.95
C GLY A 663 -48.11 11.23 10.47
N GLU A 664 -48.53 12.44 10.10
CA GLU A 664 -48.78 12.84 8.71
C GLU A 664 -47.55 12.61 7.81
N PHE A 665 -47.74 11.88 6.71
CA PHE A 665 -46.78 11.78 5.63
C PHE A 665 -46.79 13.08 4.81
N LYS A 666 -45.82 13.96 5.03
CA LYS A 666 -45.43 14.94 3.99
C LYS A 666 -44.41 14.27 3.09
N SER A 667 -44.64 14.33 1.78
CA SER A 667 -43.70 13.83 0.78
C SER A 667 -42.34 14.55 0.93
N PRO A 668 -41.21 13.90 0.60
CA PRO A 668 -39.87 14.50 0.70
C PRO A 668 -39.59 15.57 -0.38
N PHE A 669 -40.62 16.21 -0.93
CA PHE A 669 -40.51 17.26 -1.94
C PHE A 669 -41.26 18.51 -1.49
N VAL A 670 -40.68 19.23 -0.52
CA VAL A 670 -40.93 20.66 -0.37
C VAL A 670 -39.64 21.38 -0.74
N GLN A 671 -39.78 22.24 -1.73
CA GLN A 671 -38.75 23.09 -2.31
C GLN A 671 -38.14 23.95 -1.20
N ARG A 672 -36.83 23.78 -1.00
CA ARG A 672 -36.00 24.52 -0.04
C ARG A 672 -35.97 26.00 -0.45
N ASN A 673 -36.74 26.83 0.24
CA ASN A 673 -36.47 28.26 0.28
C ASN A 673 -35.39 28.49 1.35
N ALA A 674 -34.33 29.17 0.94
CA ALA A 674 -33.21 29.51 1.79
C ALA A 674 -33.61 30.46 2.92
N SER A 675 -33.31 30.09 4.16
CA SER A 675 -32.71 30.97 5.18
C SER A 675 -32.56 30.24 6.53
N ALA A 676 -31.39 30.45 7.13
CA ALA A 676 -31.01 30.30 8.53
C ALA A 676 -31.04 28.88 9.18
N GLU A 677 -29.82 28.39 9.36
CA GLU A 677 -29.28 27.51 10.42
C GLU A 677 -30.21 27.19 11.60
N GLU A 678 -30.61 25.91 11.71
CA GLU A 678 -30.80 25.20 12.98
C GLU A 678 -30.71 23.68 12.69
N GLU A 679 -29.49 23.17 12.57
CA GLU A 679 -29.21 21.73 12.51
C GLU A 679 -29.36 21.13 13.92
N SER A 680 -30.46 20.43 14.21
CA SER A 680 -30.45 19.33 15.21
C SER A 680 -31.70 18.44 15.32
N ILE A 681 -32.82 18.65 14.60
CA ILE A 681 -34.07 17.89 14.88
C ILE A 681 -34.82 17.34 13.64
N GLU A 682 -34.14 17.04 12.52
CA GLU A 682 -34.80 16.41 11.35
C GLU A 682 -34.51 14.91 11.15
N CYS A 683 -33.64 14.27 11.97
CA CYS A 683 -33.11 12.93 11.65
C CYS A 683 -33.97 11.72 12.12
N ASN A 684 -35.01 11.90 12.93
CA ASN A 684 -35.64 10.78 13.66
C ASN A 684 -36.77 10.04 12.91
N HIS A 685 -37.38 10.60 11.86
CA HIS A 685 -38.56 9.98 11.22
C HIS A 685 -38.26 8.89 10.18
N VAL A 686 -37.00 8.67 9.77
CA VAL A 686 -36.63 7.65 8.76
C VAL A 686 -35.85 6.47 9.37
N ALA A 687 -35.15 6.69 10.50
CA ALA A 687 -34.28 5.69 11.12
C ALA A 687 -35.03 4.41 11.56
N TRP A 688 -36.23 4.55 12.14
CA TRP A 688 -37.06 3.43 12.59
C TRP A 688 -37.47 2.50 11.45
N ALA A 689 -37.75 3.04 10.25
CA ALA A 689 -38.15 2.25 9.09
C ALA A 689 -36.97 1.41 8.56
N SER A 690 -35.75 1.95 8.62
CA SER A 690 -34.53 1.21 8.29
C SER A 690 -34.26 0.07 9.27
N ASP A 691 -34.39 0.31 10.57
CA ASP A 691 -34.24 -0.74 11.60
C ASP A 691 -35.24 -1.88 11.41
N ARG A 692 -36.50 -1.56 11.11
CA ARG A 692 -37.53 -2.57 10.80
C ARG A 692 -37.18 -3.42 9.57
N VAL A 693 -36.65 -2.80 8.51
CA VAL A 693 -36.17 -3.52 7.31
C VAL A 693 -35.09 -4.53 7.69
N PHE A 694 -34.11 -4.13 8.48
CA PHE A 694 -33.00 -5.00 8.89
C PHE A 694 -33.45 -6.10 9.87
N LEU A 695 -34.37 -5.82 10.79
CA LEU A 695 -35.01 -6.84 11.63
C LEU A 695 -35.72 -7.89 10.76
N LEU A 696 -36.55 -7.47 9.81
CA LEU A 696 -37.27 -8.38 8.90
C LEU A 696 -36.33 -9.18 8.01
N GLN A 697 -35.23 -8.57 7.55
CA GLN A 697 -34.21 -9.29 6.82
C GLN A 697 -33.51 -10.33 7.70
N THR A 698 -33.26 -10.02 8.97
CA THR A 698 -32.72 -10.97 9.97
C THR A 698 -33.69 -12.13 10.21
N ILE A 699 -34.97 -11.85 10.40
CA ILE A 699 -36.04 -12.86 10.49
C ILE A 699 -36.05 -13.75 9.24
N SER A 700 -35.97 -13.17 8.04
CA SER A 700 -35.92 -13.91 6.79
C SER A 700 -34.69 -14.81 6.68
N ASN A 701 -33.55 -14.39 7.23
CA ASN A 701 -32.31 -15.20 7.26
C ASN A 701 -32.41 -16.36 8.26
N VAL A 702 -33.05 -16.12 9.41
CA VAL A 702 -33.18 -17.10 10.51
C VAL A 702 -34.39 -18.01 10.32
N SER A 703 -35.31 -17.71 9.38
CA SER A 703 -36.55 -18.47 9.15
C SER A 703 -36.36 -19.97 8.94
N VAL A 704 -35.15 -20.38 8.54
CA VAL A 704 -34.72 -21.77 8.36
C VAL A 704 -34.63 -22.55 9.67
N GLU A 705 -34.27 -21.87 10.75
CA GLU A 705 -34.00 -22.44 12.08
C GLU A 705 -35.22 -22.31 13.02
N LEU A 706 -36.31 -21.68 12.56
CA LEU A 706 -37.50 -21.44 13.37
C LEU A 706 -38.37 -22.69 13.50
N PRO A 707 -38.95 -22.95 14.69
CA PRO A 707 -39.98 -23.96 14.83
C PRO A 707 -41.23 -23.60 13.98
N PRO A 708 -41.99 -24.59 13.49
CA PRO A 708 -43.07 -24.39 12.53
C PRO A 708 -44.24 -23.55 13.07
N GLU A 709 -44.54 -23.67 14.37
CA GLU A 709 -45.63 -22.92 15.03
C GLU A 709 -45.32 -21.40 15.13
N PRO A 710 -44.21 -20.94 15.74
CA PRO A 710 -43.84 -19.52 15.73
C PRO A 710 -43.64 -18.92 14.33
N ALA A 711 -43.14 -19.71 13.38
CA ALA A 711 -43.00 -19.28 11.99
C ALA A 711 -44.37 -19.04 11.33
N ALA A 712 -45.37 -19.88 11.62
CA ALA A 712 -46.73 -19.72 11.13
C ALA A 712 -47.43 -18.50 11.75
N ASP A 713 -47.26 -18.28 13.06
CA ASP A 713 -47.82 -17.12 13.76
C ASP A 713 -47.22 -15.81 13.24
N LEU A 714 -45.90 -15.77 13.04
CA LEU A 714 -45.26 -14.59 12.46
C LEU A 714 -45.70 -14.36 11.01
N ALA A 715 -45.78 -15.40 10.18
CA ALA A 715 -46.29 -15.27 8.81
C ALA A 715 -47.71 -14.71 8.78
N HIS A 716 -48.58 -15.15 9.71
CA HIS A 716 -49.93 -14.60 9.85
C HIS A 716 -49.92 -13.11 10.24
N ASN A 717 -49.11 -12.73 11.23
CA ASN A 717 -48.97 -11.33 11.66
C ASN A 717 -48.43 -10.43 10.54
N LEU A 718 -47.40 -10.88 9.81
CA LEU A 718 -46.85 -10.16 8.66
C LEU A 718 -47.88 -9.98 7.54
N LEU A 719 -48.64 -11.03 7.20
CA LEU A 719 -49.70 -10.95 6.21
C LEU A 719 -50.79 -9.96 6.64
N LYS A 720 -51.23 -10.01 7.90
CA LYS A 720 -52.20 -9.07 8.47
C LYS A 720 -51.73 -7.63 8.31
N ARG A 721 -50.44 -7.37 8.57
CA ARG A 721 -49.83 -6.04 8.42
C ARG A 721 -49.77 -5.58 6.97
N VAL A 722 -49.34 -6.45 6.04
CA VAL A 722 -49.32 -6.14 4.58
C VAL A 722 -50.72 -5.77 4.08
N LEU A 723 -51.76 -6.47 4.52
CA LEU A 723 -53.15 -6.20 4.12
C LEU A 723 -53.71 -4.86 4.66
N GLN A 724 -53.04 -4.19 5.60
CA GLN A 724 -53.45 -2.87 6.09
C GLN A 724 -53.00 -1.72 5.17
N PHE A 725 -51.98 -1.93 4.32
CA PHE A 725 -51.42 -0.92 3.40
C PHE A 725 -51.07 0.43 4.07
N ASN A 726 -50.59 0.40 5.31
CA ASN A 726 -50.26 1.56 6.14
C ASN A 726 -48.80 1.56 6.62
N MET A 727 -47.94 0.80 5.94
CA MET A 727 -46.50 0.74 6.21
C MET A 727 -45.72 1.71 5.33
N HIS A 728 -44.52 2.09 5.79
CA HIS A 728 -43.58 2.89 5.01
C HIS A 728 -43.10 2.09 3.78
N SER A 729 -42.92 2.76 2.63
CA SER A 729 -42.60 2.08 1.35
C SER A 729 -41.29 1.29 1.39
N THR A 730 -40.30 1.73 2.18
CA THR A 730 -39.01 1.04 2.35
C THR A 730 -39.15 -0.33 3.02
N GLU A 731 -40.20 -0.53 3.81
CA GLU A 731 -40.41 -1.78 4.57
C GLU A 731 -41.13 -2.86 3.76
N VAL A 732 -41.93 -2.46 2.76
CA VAL A 732 -42.81 -3.36 2.00
C VAL A 732 -42.03 -4.53 1.40
N ASP A 733 -40.91 -4.26 0.76
CA ASP A 733 -40.09 -5.29 0.11
C ASP A 733 -39.54 -6.31 1.12
N ALA A 734 -39.07 -5.83 2.28
CA ALA A 734 -38.55 -6.69 3.34
C ALA A 734 -39.65 -7.55 3.96
N HIS A 735 -40.85 -6.98 4.18
CA HIS A 735 -42.02 -7.72 4.68
C HIS A 735 -42.43 -8.84 3.72
N LEU A 736 -42.61 -8.53 2.43
CA LEU A 736 -43.04 -9.51 1.44
C LEU A 736 -42.02 -10.64 1.27
N LYS A 737 -40.72 -10.30 1.31
CA LYS A 737 -39.63 -11.28 1.26
C LYS A 737 -39.63 -12.17 2.50
N ALA A 738 -39.73 -11.60 3.70
CA ALA A 738 -39.81 -12.36 4.95
C ALA A 738 -41.04 -13.28 4.98
N LEU A 739 -42.20 -12.78 4.57
CA LEU A 739 -43.44 -13.55 4.44
C LEU A 739 -43.28 -14.73 3.48
N LYS A 740 -42.71 -14.49 2.28
CA LYS A 740 -42.43 -15.56 1.32
C LYS A 740 -41.49 -16.63 1.92
N THR A 741 -40.41 -16.23 2.60
CA THR A 741 -39.46 -17.18 3.19
C THR A 741 -40.08 -18.00 4.32
N LEU A 742 -40.90 -17.38 5.17
CA LEU A 742 -41.60 -18.08 6.26
C LEU A 742 -42.65 -19.06 5.72
N CYS A 743 -43.45 -18.65 4.71
CA CYS A 743 -44.42 -19.54 4.07
C CYS A 743 -43.76 -20.75 3.39
N LYS A 744 -42.60 -20.57 2.76
CA LYS A 744 -41.86 -21.68 2.15
C LYS A 744 -41.34 -22.71 3.17
N ARG A 745 -41.11 -22.29 4.41
CA ARG A 745 -40.64 -23.18 5.49
C ARG A 745 -41.75 -23.84 6.29
N LYS A 746 -42.91 -23.19 6.38
CA LYS A 746 -44.12 -23.77 6.97
C LYS A 746 -44.58 -25.03 6.22
N ALA A 747 -44.35 -25.08 4.92
CA ALA A 747 -44.81 -26.18 4.07
C ALA A 747 -43.97 -27.45 4.27
N SER A 748 -44.65 -28.59 4.23
CA SER A 748 -44.02 -29.92 4.34
C SER A 748 -43.30 -30.31 3.05
N ASN A 749 -43.72 -29.73 1.91
CA ASN A 749 -43.15 -29.96 0.58
C ASN A 749 -43.11 -28.65 -0.26
N LEU A 750 -42.40 -28.69 -1.39
CA LEU A 750 -42.19 -27.51 -2.24
C LEU A 750 -43.50 -27.03 -2.92
N GLU A 751 -44.43 -27.93 -3.23
CA GLU A 751 -45.71 -27.62 -3.88
C GLU A 751 -46.67 -26.89 -2.94
N GLU A 752 -46.78 -27.34 -1.68
CA GLU A 752 -47.56 -26.67 -0.64
C GLU A 752 -46.97 -25.27 -0.33
N ALA A 753 -45.64 -25.15 -0.34
CA ALA A 753 -44.96 -23.85 -0.17
C ALA A 753 -45.37 -22.86 -1.27
N GLU A 754 -45.37 -23.31 -2.53
CA GLU A 754 -45.76 -22.47 -3.66
C GLU A 754 -47.25 -22.15 -3.64
N ALA A 755 -48.11 -23.11 -3.27
CA ALA A 755 -49.55 -22.90 -3.11
C ALA A 755 -49.87 -21.88 -2.00
N LEU A 756 -49.20 -21.96 -0.84
CA LEU A 756 -49.35 -20.99 0.24
C LEU A 756 -48.92 -19.59 -0.19
N VAL A 757 -47.81 -19.49 -0.94
CA VAL A 757 -47.31 -18.22 -1.46
C VAL A 757 -48.29 -17.62 -2.46
N LEU A 758 -48.80 -18.41 -3.41
CA LEU A 758 -49.81 -17.96 -4.37
C LEU A 758 -51.11 -17.55 -3.68
N LYS A 759 -51.54 -18.25 -2.63
CA LYS A 759 -52.78 -17.92 -1.90
C LYS A 759 -52.74 -16.52 -1.29
N TRP A 760 -51.70 -16.20 -0.51
CA TRP A 760 -51.60 -14.86 0.07
C TRP A 760 -51.26 -13.81 -0.99
N PHE A 761 -50.52 -14.17 -2.04
CA PHE A 761 -50.23 -13.27 -3.17
C PHE A 761 -51.52 -12.73 -3.80
N HIS A 762 -52.45 -13.62 -4.19
CA HIS A 762 -53.72 -13.22 -4.80
C HIS A 762 -54.57 -12.40 -3.81
N GLN A 763 -54.53 -12.74 -2.52
CA GLN A 763 -55.24 -12.00 -1.47
C GLN A 763 -54.73 -10.55 -1.34
N VAL A 764 -53.40 -10.35 -1.32
CA VAL A 764 -52.80 -9.01 -1.26
C VAL A 764 -53.06 -8.25 -2.57
N LEU A 765 -52.89 -8.90 -3.72
CA LEU A 765 -53.10 -8.29 -5.03
C LEU A 765 -54.54 -7.80 -5.21
N SER A 766 -55.54 -8.64 -4.92
CA SER A 766 -56.96 -8.27 -5.04
C SER A 766 -57.31 -7.06 -4.17
N ARG A 767 -56.82 -7.05 -2.91
CA ARG A 767 -57.06 -5.94 -1.99
C ARG A 767 -56.33 -4.66 -2.40
N ALA A 768 -55.11 -4.77 -2.92
CA ALA A 768 -54.36 -3.63 -3.44
C ALA A 768 -55.06 -3.02 -4.65
N SER A 769 -55.48 -3.85 -5.61
CA SER A 769 -56.23 -3.42 -6.80
C SER A 769 -57.51 -2.68 -6.44
N GLY A 770 -58.29 -3.20 -5.48
CA GLY A 770 -59.51 -2.53 -5.02
C GLY A 770 -59.27 -1.17 -4.36
N ILE A 771 -58.15 -0.99 -3.65
CA ILE A 771 -57.76 0.31 -3.08
C ILE A 771 -57.37 1.30 -4.20
N ILE A 772 -56.63 0.83 -5.20
CA ILE A 772 -56.17 1.64 -6.34
C ILE A 772 -57.37 2.10 -7.17
N GLU A 773 -58.26 1.17 -7.53
CA GLU A 773 -59.47 1.44 -8.32
C GLU A 773 -60.41 2.41 -7.61
N LYS A 774 -60.61 2.22 -6.30
CA LYS A 774 -61.37 3.15 -5.47
C LYS A 774 -60.77 4.55 -5.46
N PHE A 775 -59.45 4.67 -5.33
CA PHE A 775 -58.77 5.97 -5.33
C PHE A 775 -58.84 6.67 -6.70
N ILE A 776 -58.75 5.92 -7.80
CA ILE A 776 -58.91 6.47 -9.16
C ILE A 776 -60.33 6.98 -9.36
N SER A 777 -61.34 6.21 -8.94
CA SER A 777 -62.76 6.56 -9.08
C SER A 777 -63.14 7.78 -8.22
N GLU A 778 -62.64 7.87 -6.99
CA GLU A 778 -62.90 9.02 -6.10
C GLU A 778 -62.29 10.34 -6.61
N ASN A 779 -61.22 10.29 -7.41
CA ASN A 779 -60.65 11.48 -8.05
C ASN A 779 -61.29 11.79 -9.43
N SER A 780 -61.92 10.82 -10.10
CA SER A 780 -62.66 11.09 -11.35
C SER A 780 -64.05 11.70 -11.08
N GLU A 781 -64.76 11.28 -10.04
CA GLU A 781 -66.11 11.78 -9.68
C GLU A 781 -66.09 13.25 -9.20
N GLN A 782 -65.05 13.67 -8.45
CA GLN A 782 -64.93 15.07 -7.98
C GLN A 782 -64.75 16.08 -9.13
N ASN A 783 -64.32 15.64 -10.31
CA ASN A 783 -64.16 16.49 -11.49
C ASN A 783 -65.46 16.68 -12.28
N ALA A 784 -66.49 15.85 -12.05
CA ALA A 784 -67.80 15.99 -12.70
C ALA A 784 -68.71 17.02 -11.99
N GLU A 785 -68.54 17.26 -10.70
CA GLU A 785 -69.38 18.18 -9.90
C GLU A 785 -68.86 19.64 -9.86
N GLY A 786 -67.71 19.94 -10.50
CA GLY A 786 -67.03 21.25 -10.43
C GLY A 786 -67.56 22.36 -11.34
N SER A 787 -68.64 22.13 -12.09
CA SER A 787 -69.25 23.12 -12.99
C SER A 787 -70.58 23.59 -12.41
N PHE A 788 -70.60 24.47 -11.41
CA PHE A 788 -71.59 25.56 -11.23
C PHE A 788 -71.27 26.37 -9.94
N PHE A 789 -71.45 27.69 -10.04
CA PHE A 789 -71.05 28.75 -9.10
C PHE A 789 -71.58 28.62 -7.65
N THR A 790 -70.71 28.83 -6.65
CA THR A 790 -70.81 29.85 -5.53
C THR A 790 -69.68 29.64 -4.48
N PRO A 791 -69.18 30.72 -3.81
CA PRO A 791 -68.06 30.60 -2.86
C PRO A 791 -68.53 30.08 -1.49
N PRO A 792 -67.91 29.03 -0.89
CA PRO A 792 -68.37 28.51 0.39
C PRO A 792 -67.74 29.26 1.57
N ARG A 793 -68.61 29.68 2.50
CA ARG A 793 -68.28 30.23 3.82
C ARG A 793 -67.46 29.24 4.67
N SER A 794 -66.56 29.81 5.47
CA SER A 794 -65.64 29.13 6.40
C SER A 794 -66.36 28.28 7.46
N GLY A 795 -65.93 27.02 7.60
CA GLY A 795 -66.31 26.16 8.72
C GLY A 795 -65.52 24.85 8.71
N THR A 796 -65.11 24.40 9.90
CA THR A 796 -64.34 23.22 10.36
C THR A 796 -64.49 21.86 9.63
N ARG A 797 -65.32 21.72 8.58
CA ARG A 797 -65.45 20.52 7.73
C ARG A 797 -64.30 20.31 6.73
N LYS A 798 -63.51 21.35 6.40
CA LYS A 798 -62.37 21.25 5.45
C LYS A 798 -61.23 20.36 5.99
N GLY A 799 -60.94 20.40 7.29
CA GLY A 799 -59.84 19.65 7.90
C GLY A 799 -60.08 18.13 7.94
N ARG A 800 -61.30 17.66 8.28
CA ARG A 800 -61.59 16.21 8.29
C ARG A 800 -61.60 15.58 6.89
N LYS A 801 -62.08 16.32 5.87
CA LYS A 801 -62.05 15.85 4.47
C LYS A 801 -60.63 15.82 3.90
N SER A 802 -59.75 16.78 4.24
CA SER A 802 -58.35 16.76 3.78
C SER A 802 -57.53 15.66 4.45
N VAL A 803 -57.74 15.40 5.75
CA VAL A 803 -57.08 14.29 6.48
C VAL A 803 -57.52 12.93 5.95
N ALA A 804 -58.81 12.75 5.65
CA ALA A 804 -59.31 11.52 5.03
C ALA A 804 -58.73 11.30 3.61
N LYS A 805 -58.65 12.36 2.79
CA LYS A 805 -58.04 12.31 1.45
C LYS A 805 -56.53 12.00 1.51
N SER A 806 -55.81 12.57 2.48
CA SER A 806 -54.39 12.27 2.73
C SER A 806 -54.16 10.81 3.17
N LYS A 807 -55.00 10.28 4.05
CA LYS A 807 -54.94 8.87 4.51
C LYS A 807 -55.34 7.88 3.41
N ALA A 808 -56.25 8.26 2.51
CA ALA A 808 -56.60 7.47 1.33
C ALA A 808 -55.46 7.46 0.31
N LEU A 809 -54.84 8.63 0.05
CA LEU A 809 -53.68 8.77 -0.83
C LEU A 809 -52.47 7.97 -0.34
N SER A 810 -52.13 8.03 0.95
CA SER A 810 -51.00 7.27 1.50
C SER A 810 -51.22 5.75 1.39
N LYS A 811 -52.43 5.27 1.68
CA LYS A 811 -52.82 3.88 1.47
C LYS A 811 -52.75 3.46 0.01
N ALA A 812 -53.20 4.31 -0.91
CA ALA A 812 -53.16 4.04 -2.34
C ALA A 812 -51.71 4.00 -2.87
N ILE A 813 -50.83 4.89 -2.39
CA ILE A 813 -49.39 4.88 -2.68
C ILE A 813 -48.75 3.56 -2.21
N THR A 814 -49.00 3.15 -0.96
CA THR A 814 -48.47 1.88 -0.42
C THR A 814 -49.05 0.67 -1.15
N ALA A 815 -50.31 0.72 -1.60
CA ALA A 815 -50.93 -0.33 -2.41
C ALA A 815 -50.24 -0.49 -3.78
N ILE A 816 -50.00 0.60 -4.52
CA ILE A 816 -49.27 0.56 -5.80
C ILE A 816 -47.84 0.07 -5.60
N TYR A 817 -47.15 0.57 -4.58
CA TYR A 817 -45.79 0.12 -4.28
C TYR A 817 -45.77 -1.39 -4.02
N THR A 818 -46.71 -1.88 -3.20
CA THR A 818 -46.90 -3.31 -2.91
C THR A 818 -47.14 -4.12 -4.18
N VAL A 819 -48.01 -3.65 -5.10
CA VAL A 819 -48.22 -4.30 -6.42
C VAL A 819 -46.90 -4.45 -7.16
N GLY A 820 -46.13 -3.37 -7.31
CA GLY A 820 -44.84 -3.43 -8.00
C GLY A 820 -43.87 -4.41 -7.35
N SER A 821 -43.83 -4.46 -6.02
CA SER A 821 -42.99 -5.39 -5.26
C SER A 821 -43.44 -6.85 -5.34
N LEU A 822 -44.75 -7.11 -5.39
CA LEU A 822 -45.30 -8.45 -5.58
C LEU A 822 -44.81 -9.08 -6.89
N VAL A 823 -44.73 -8.31 -7.98
CA VAL A 823 -44.18 -8.78 -9.27
C VAL A 823 -42.78 -9.37 -9.11
N ILE A 824 -41.91 -8.69 -8.34
CA ILE A 824 -40.53 -9.12 -8.13
C ILE A 824 -40.49 -10.37 -7.25
N VAL A 825 -41.36 -10.44 -6.24
CA VAL A 825 -41.41 -11.53 -5.27
C VAL A 825 -41.93 -12.82 -5.93
N CYS A 826 -42.93 -12.74 -6.82
CA CYS A 826 -43.48 -13.89 -7.54
C CYS A 826 -43.66 -13.59 -9.04
N PRO A 827 -42.60 -13.75 -9.86
CA PRO A 827 -42.66 -13.43 -11.29
C PRO A 827 -43.57 -14.34 -12.12
N SER A 828 -43.93 -15.52 -11.61
CA SER A 828 -44.76 -16.52 -12.27
C SER A 828 -46.27 -16.32 -12.07
N ALA A 829 -46.68 -15.38 -11.21
CA ALA A 829 -48.07 -15.15 -10.89
C ALA A 829 -48.73 -14.18 -11.90
N ASP A 830 -50.03 -14.38 -12.17
CA ASP A 830 -50.77 -13.55 -13.11
C ASP A 830 -51.05 -12.15 -12.54
N MET A 831 -50.66 -11.13 -13.31
CA MET A 831 -50.83 -9.70 -12.99
C MET A 831 -51.70 -8.98 -14.03
N SER A 832 -52.36 -9.72 -14.93
CA SER A 832 -53.20 -9.22 -16.03
C SER A 832 -54.22 -8.17 -15.58
N ASN A 833 -54.86 -8.38 -14.44
CA ASN A 833 -55.89 -7.51 -13.87
C ASN A 833 -55.40 -6.12 -13.44
N VAL A 834 -54.10 -5.93 -13.23
CA VAL A 834 -53.53 -4.66 -12.72
C VAL A 834 -52.93 -3.79 -13.83
N VAL A 835 -52.65 -4.38 -14.99
CA VAL A 835 -52.09 -3.65 -16.15
C VAL A 835 -52.99 -2.49 -16.59
N PRO A 836 -54.33 -2.64 -16.72
CA PRO A 836 -55.20 -1.53 -17.10
C PRO A 836 -55.19 -0.39 -16.07
N LEU A 837 -55.20 -0.73 -14.77
CA LEU A 837 -55.16 0.27 -13.69
C LEU A 837 -53.86 1.10 -13.75
N LEU A 838 -52.70 0.43 -13.92
CA LEU A 838 -51.42 1.13 -14.04
C LEU A 838 -51.33 1.93 -15.34
N HIS A 839 -51.89 1.43 -16.45
CA HIS A 839 -51.96 2.15 -17.72
C HIS A 839 -52.73 3.48 -17.57
N THR A 840 -53.90 3.45 -16.92
CA THR A 840 -54.69 4.66 -16.62
C THR A 840 -53.90 5.66 -15.80
N ILE A 841 -53.12 5.20 -14.82
CA ILE A 841 -52.28 6.08 -13.99
C ILE A 841 -51.19 6.75 -14.83
N ILE A 842 -50.37 5.99 -15.57
CA ILE A 842 -49.23 6.58 -16.29
C ILE A 842 -49.64 7.48 -17.46
N THR A 843 -50.78 7.20 -18.10
CA THR A 843 -51.30 7.99 -19.24
C THR A 843 -52.06 9.26 -18.82
N SER A 844 -52.44 9.38 -17.54
CA SER A 844 -53.15 10.57 -17.02
C SER A 844 -52.36 11.89 -17.08
N GLY A 845 -51.05 11.86 -17.33
CA GLY A 845 -50.18 13.04 -17.53
C GLY A 845 -49.97 13.43 -19.01
N SER A 846 -50.53 12.67 -19.95
CA SER A 846 -50.29 12.80 -21.38
C SER A 846 -51.33 13.70 -22.06
N SER A 847 -51.22 15.02 -21.93
CA SER A 847 -51.88 15.95 -22.85
C SER A 847 -51.17 15.95 -24.21
N GLY A 848 -51.46 14.96 -25.06
CA GLY A 848 -50.95 14.86 -26.43
C GLY A 848 -51.99 15.27 -27.50
N PRO A 849 -51.58 15.64 -28.74
CA PRO A 849 -52.40 16.41 -29.69
C PRO A 849 -53.52 15.64 -30.42
N ILE A 850 -53.84 14.39 -30.03
CA ILE A 850 -54.70 13.49 -30.83
C ILE A 850 -56.11 13.29 -30.23
N LEU A 851 -56.45 13.95 -29.12
CA LEU A 851 -57.81 13.90 -28.55
C LEU A 851 -58.51 15.28 -28.46
N ASN A 852 -58.44 16.07 -29.53
CA ASN A 852 -59.26 17.28 -29.67
C ASN A 852 -60.68 16.96 -30.16
N LYS A 853 -61.47 16.20 -29.40
CA LYS A 853 -62.95 16.19 -29.50
C LYS A 853 -63.57 15.74 -28.17
N LEU A 854 -63.46 16.54 -27.12
CA LEU A 854 -64.42 16.66 -26.01
C LEU A 854 -63.93 17.78 -25.06
N PRO A 855 -64.75 18.81 -24.75
CA PRO A 855 -64.36 19.88 -23.86
C PRO A 855 -64.58 19.45 -22.40
N GLY A 856 -63.48 19.30 -21.66
CA GLY A 856 -63.48 19.17 -20.20
C GLY A 856 -62.07 19.40 -19.65
N PRO A 857 -61.87 20.24 -18.62
CA PRO A 857 -60.57 20.44 -18.01
C PRO A 857 -60.30 19.27 -17.05
N SER A 858 -59.70 18.18 -17.53
CA SER A 858 -59.22 17.12 -16.65
C SER A 858 -57.88 17.54 -16.03
N THR A 859 -57.89 17.89 -14.75
CA THR A 859 -56.67 18.02 -13.96
C THR A 859 -55.97 16.66 -13.90
N SER A 860 -54.72 16.60 -14.38
CA SER A 860 -53.94 15.35 -14.45
C SER A 860 -53.58 14.84 -13.05
N LEU A 861 -53.64 13.50 -12.82
CA LEU A 861 -53.16 12.88 -11.57
C LEU A 861 -51.68 13.20 -11.28
N GLN A 862 -50.92 13.57 -12.32
CA GLN A 862 -49.55 14.10 -12.23
C GLN A 862 -49.45 15.35 -11.34
N GLN A 863 -50.47 16.21 -11.32
CA GLN A 863 -50.52 17.44 -10.53
C GLN A 863 -51.23 17.26 -9.19
N GLU A 864 -52.32 16.47 -9.16
CA GLU A 864 -53.13 16.27 -7.95
C GLU A 864 -52.50 15.27 -6.95
N ALA A 865 -51.83 14.23 -7.45
CA ALA A 865 -51.19 13.21 -6.63
C ALA A 865 -49.83 12.77 -7.22
N PRO A 866 -48.81 13.66 -7.25
CA PRO A 866 -47.53 13.40 -7.91
C PRO A 866 -46.83 12.13 -7.42
N SER A 867 -46.87 11.85 -6.11
CA SER A 867 -46.25 10.64 -5.54
C SER A 867 -46.94 9.36 -5.99
N PHE A 868 -48.27 9.36 -6.12
CA PHE A 868 -49.04 8.22 -6.63
C PHE A 868 -48.73 7.98 -8.12
N TYR A 869 -48.65 9.05 -8.91
CA TYR A 869 -48.25 9.00 -10.31
C TYR A 869 -46.84 8.41 -10.50
N ILE A 870 -45.85 8.88 -9.71
CA ILE A 870 -44.47 8.36 -9.75
C ILE A 870 -44.42 6.87 -9.39
N GLN A 871 -45.18 6.44 -8.37
CA GLN A 871 -45.24 5.02 -8.00
C GLN A 871 -45.91 4.16 -9.08
N GLY A 872 -46.89 4.71 -9.82
CA GLY A 872 -47.48 4.04 -10.98
C GLY A 872 -46.46 3.69 -12.05
N TRP A 873 -45.57 4.64 -12.39
CA TRP A 873 -44.45 4.40 -13.32
C TRP A 873 -43.47 3.35 -12.81
N LEU A 874 -43.11 3.38 -11.53
CA LEU A 874 -42.25 2.38 -10.91
C LEU A 874 -42.88 0.98 -10.95
N ALA A 875 -44.15 0.86 -10.59
CA ALA A 875 -44.87 -0.41 -10.61
C ALA A 875 -44.99 -0.96 -12.04
N MET A 876 -45.31 -0.11 -13.03
CA MET A 876 -45.32 -0.50 -14.44
C MET A 876 -43.93 -0.94 -14.92
N GLY A 877 -42.87 -0.27 -14.48
CA GLY A 877 -41.49 -0.63 -14.82
C GLY A 877 -41.11 -2.01 -14.28
N LYS A 878 -41.43 -2.29 -13.00
CA LYS A 878 -41.23 -3.60 -12.37
C LYS A 878 -42.03 -4.70 -13.10
N LEU A 879 -43.26 -4.41 -13.53
CA LEU A 879 -44.09 -5.32 -14.32
C LEU A 879 -43.48 -5.62 -15.70
N CYS A 880 -43.06 -4.58 -16.42
CA CYS A 880 -42.38 -4.71 -17.70
C CYS A 880 -41.06 -5.49 -17.57
N LEU A 881 -40.33 -5.34 -16.45
CA LEU A 881 -39.16 -6.16 -16.20
C LEU A 881 -39.53 -7.64 -16.16
N ALA A 882 -40.66 -8.03 -15.55
CA ALA A 882 -41.08 -9.44 -15.50
C ALA A 882 -41.59 -9.97 -16.85
N ASP A 883 -42.30 -9.18 -17.64
CA ASP A 883 -42.91 -9.58 -18.93
C ASP A 883 -42.35 -8.79 -20.14
N GLY A 884 -41.64 -9.50 -21.02
CA GLY A 884 -41.04 -8.93 -22.22
C GLY A 884 -42.03 -8.43 -23.28
N LYS A 885 -43.28 -8.94 -23.32
CA LYS A 885 -44.31 -8.46 -24.24
C LYS A 885 -44.79 -7.07 -23.84
N LEU A 886 -45.02 -6.86 -22.54
CA LEU A 886 -45.35 -5.56 -21.98
C LEU A 886 -44.19 -4.58 -22.14
N ALA A 887 -42.95 -5.01 -21.87
CA ALA A 887 -41.77 -4.15 -22.06
C ALA A 887 -41.69 -3.53 -23.46
N LYS A 888 -41.92 -4.33 -24.52
CA LYS A 888 -41.90 -3.85 -25.90
C LYS A 888 -42.91 -2.71 -26.15
N ASN A 889 -44.09 -2.78 -25.53
CA ASN A 889 -45.16 -1.80 -25.73
C ASN A 889 -44.97 -0.52 -24.89
N TYR A 890 -44.39 -0.65 -23.69
CA TYR A 890 -44.32 0.45 -22.72
C TYR A 890 -42.97 1.17 -22.67
N ILE A 891 -41.84 0.55 -23.07
CA ILE A 891 -40.51 1.21 -23.11
C ILE A 891 -40.56 2.57 -23.85
N PRO A 892 -41.22 2.72 -25.02
CA PRO A 892 -41.32 4.02 -25.68
C PRO A 892 -41.97 5.10 -24.81
N LEU A 893 -42.95 4.74 -23.98
CA LEU A 893 -43.63 5.67 -23.07
C LEU A 893 -42.70 6.13 -21.94
N PHE A 894 -41.84 5.25 -21.41
CA PHE A 894 -40.82 5.64 -20.43
C PHE A 894 -39.84 6.66 -21.02
N VAL A 895 -39.39 6.45 -22.26
CA VAL A 895 -38.47 7.37 -22.95
C VAL A 895 -39.14 8.73 -23.18
N GLN A 896 -40.40 8.74 -23.59
CA GLN A 896 -41.16 9.97 -23.79
C GLN A 896 -41.34 10.76 -22.48
N GLU A 897 -41.68 10.08 -21.37
CA GLU A 897 -41.84 10.74 -20.08
C GLU A 897 -40.50 11.22 -19.52
N LEU A 898 -39.39 10.52 -19.78
CA LEU A 898 -38.05 10.96 -19.40
C LEU A 898 -37.69 12.33 -20.01
N GLU A 899 -38.08 12.57 -21.26
CA GLU A 899 -37.84 13.84 -21.96
C GLU A 899 -38.82 14.96 -21.56
N LYS A 900 -40.09 14.61 -21.27
CA LYS A 900 -41.16 15.59 -20.98
C LYS A 900 -41.20 16.03 -19.51
N SER A 901 -40.83 15.15 -18.58
CA SER A 901 -41.18 15.34 -17.16
C SER A 901 -40.39 16.46 -16.47
N GLY A 902 -41.10 17.39 -15.83
CA GLY A 902 -40.51 18.41 -14.97
C GLY A 902 -39.98 17.87 -13.63
N SER A 903 -40.42 16.69 -13.19
CA SER A 903 -40.07 16.13 -11.88
C SER A 903 -38.73 15.37 -11.93
N ALA A 904 -37.72 15.87 -11.21
CA ALA A 904 -36.42 15.22 -11.08
C ALA A 904 -36.53 13.80 -10.49
N ALA A 905 -37.45 13.57 -9.53
CA ALA A 905 -37.68 12.26 -8.95
C ALA A 905 -38.20 11.24 -9.98
N LEU A 906 -39.13 11.67 -10.85
CA LEU A 906 -39.66 10.80 -11.90
C LEU A 906 -38.58 10.47 -12.94
N ARG A 907 -37.83 11.48 -13.40
CA ARG A 907 -36.70 11.27 -14.33
C ARG A 907 -35.66 10.31 -13.76
N ASN A 908 -35.25 10.50 -12.50
CA ASN A 908 -34.34 9.60 -11.81
C ASN A 908 -34.84 8.15 -11.78
N ASN A 909 -36.10 7.95 -11.40
CA ASN A 909 -36.70 6.62 -11.33
C ASN A 909 -36.80 5.97 -12.71
N ILE A 910 -37.16 6.73 -13.75
CA ILE A 910 -37.19 6.23 -15.13
C ILE A 910 -35.78 5.85 -15.59
N VAL A 911 -34.75 6.66 -15.32
CA VAL A 911 -33.36 6.30 -15.65
C VAL A 911 -32.94 4.98 -15.00
N VAL A 912 -33.30 4.77 -13.73
CA VAL A 912 -33.04 3.50 -13.03
C VAL A 912 -33.72 2.33 -13.75
N ILE A 913 -35.01 2.45 -14.06
CA ILE A 913 -35.77 1.42 -14.78
C ILE A 913 -35.16 1.16 -16.18
N MET A 914 -34.81 2.21 -16.91
CA MET A 914 -34.19 2.11 -18.23
C MET A 914 -32.83 1.40 -18.16
N ALA A 915 -32.05 1.63 -17.10
CA ALA A 915 -30.81 0.91 -16.87
C ALA A 915 -31.05 -0.58 -16.57
N ASP A 916 -32.08 -0.92 -15.81
CA ASP A 916 -32.48 -2.32 -15.59
C ASP A 916 -32.97 -2.99 -16.88
N PHE A 917 -33.69 -2.25 -17.75
CA PHE A 917 -34.04 -2.73 -19.09
C PHE A 917 -32.82 -2.95 -19.99
N CYS A 918 -31.75 -2.15 -19.87
CA CYS A 918 -30.50 -2.41 -20.60
C CYS A 918 -29.89 -3.77 -20.23
N VAL A 919 -30.04 -4.22 -18.98
CA VAL A 919 -29.54 -5.53 -18.52
C VAL A 919 -30.40 -6.68 -19.03
N ARG A 920 -31.73 -6.55 -18.95
CA ARG A 920 -32.66 -7.66 -19.26
C ARG A 920 -33.11 -7.71 -20.73
N PHE A 921 -33.24 -6.56 -21.39
CA PHE A 921 -33.77 -6.40 -22.74
C PHE A 921 -32.88 -5.51 -23.62
N THR A 922 -31.56 -5.78 -23.62
CA THR A 922 -30.54 -4.94 -24.28
C THR A 922 -30.90 -4.53 -25.72
N ALA A 923 -31.39 -5.47 -26.53
CA ALA A 923 -31.76 -5.20 -27.92
C ALA A 923 -32.92 -4.21 -28.09
N LEU A 924 -33.86 -4.15 -27.13
CA LEU A 924 -34.99 -3.21 -27.17
C LEU A 924 -34.58 -1.79 -26.75
N VAL A 925 -33.51 -1.65 -25.97
CA VAL A 925 -33.09 -0.37 -25.39
C VAL A 925 -31.92 0.28 -26.14
N ASP A 926 -31.17 -0.46 -26.96
CA ASP A 926 -29.97 0.04 -27.64
C ASP A 926 -30.23 1.33 -28.45
N CYS A 927 -31.38 1.44 -29.10
CA CYS A 927 -31.79 2.63 -29.85
C CYS A 927 -32.09 3.87 -28.98
N TYR A 928 -32.33 3.69 -27.68
CA TYR A 928 -32.65 4.76 -26.72
C TYR A 928 -31.46 5.19 -25.85
N ILE A 929 -30.28 4.58 -25.98
CA ILE A 929 -29.09 4.94 -25.19
C ILE A 929 -28.71 6.42 -25.34
N THR A 930 -28.86 6.98 -26.54
CA THR A 930 -28.63 8.41 -26.80
C THR A 930 -29.64 9.31 -26.08
N ARG A 931 -30.84 8.82 -25.78
CA ARG A 931 -31.84 9.56 -24.99
C ARG A 931 -31.48 9.53 -23.50
N ILE A 932 -31.11 8.35 -22.99
CA ILE A 932 -30.73 8.16 -21.59
C ILE A 932 -29.51 9.01 -21.22
N THR A 933 -28.51 9.06 -22.10
CA THR A 933 -27.25 9.80 -21.88
C THR A 933 -27.42 11.32 -21.78
N ARG A 934 -28.56 11.88 -22.23
CA ARG A 934 -28.87 13.30 -21.98
C ARG A 934 -29.04 13.62 -20.51
N CYS A 935 -29.38 12.63 -19.69
CA CYS A 935 -29.49 12.81 -18.25
C CYS A 935 -28.13 13.01 -17.56
N LEU A 936 -26.99 12.81 -18.25
CA LEU A 936 -25.67 13.22 -17.75
C LEU A 936 -25.55 14.74 -17.60
N LEU A 937 -26.40 15.50 -18.29
CA LEU A 937 -26.49 16.96 -18.23
C LEU A 937 -27.85 17.43 -17.68
N ASP A 938 -28.53 16.59 -16.88
CA ASP A 938 -29.78 16.96 -16.23
C ASP A 938 -29.58 18.18 -15.31
N PRO A 939 -30.56 19.11 -15.21
CA PRO A 939 -30.46 20.25 -14.30
C PRO A 939 -30.33 19.84 -12.82
N CYS A 940 -30.74 18.62 -12.44
CA CYS A 940 -30.62 18.11 -11.09
C CYS A 940 -29.36 17.26 -10.89
N GLU A 941 -28.49 17.66 -9.95
CA GLU A 941 -27.25 16.93 -9.57
C GLU A 941 -27.50 15.46 -9.23
N LEU A 942 -28.60 15.15 -8.54
CA LEU A 942 -28.97 13.77 -8.18
C LEU A 942 -29.19 12.89 -9.42
N VAL A 943 -29.89 13.43 -10.43
CA VAL A 943 -30.16 12.69 -11.68
C VAL A 943 -28.84 12.50 -12.44
N ARG A 944 -28.03 13.55 -12.60
CA ARG A 944 -26.71 13.45 -13.26
C ARG A 944 -25.83 12.38 -12.63
N ARG A 945 -25.68 12.43 -11.29
CA ARG A 945 -24.86 11.47 -10.53
C ARG A 945 -25.38 10.05 -10.68
N GLN A 946 -26.70 9.85 -10.57
CA GLN A 946 -27.30 8.52 -10.70
C GLN A 946 -27.14 7.97 -12.12
N THR A 947 -27.39 8.79 -13.16
CA THR A 947 -27.19 8.42 -14.56
C THR A 947 -25.73 8.03 -14.81
N PHE A 948 -24.77 8.81 -14.31
CA PHE A 948 -23.35 8.51 -14.42
C PHE A 948 -23.04 7.13 -13.85
N ILE A 949 -23.40 6.88 -12.58
CA ILE A 949 -23.13 5.61 -11.89
C ILE A 949 -23.76 4.41 -12.64
N LEU A 950 -25.01 4.53 -13.09
CA LEU A 950 -25.72 3.44 -13.77
C LEU A 950 -25.07 3.13 -15.12
N LEU A 951 -24.83 4.15 -15.95
CA LEU A 951 -24.21 3.95 -17.25
C LEU A 951 -22.77 3.43 -17.13
N SER A 952 -21.99 3.91 -16.16
CA SER A 952 -20.65 3.36 -15.86
C SER A 952 -20.70 1.88 -15.51
N ARG A 953 -21.68 1.44 -14.70
CA ARG A 953 -21.85 0.01 -14.37
C ARG A 953 -22.24 -0.83 -15.57
N LEU A 954 -23.13 -0.32 -16.43
CA LEU A 954 -23.53 -1.00 -17.67
C LEU A 954 -22.35 -1.16 -18.63
N LEU A 955 -21.50 -0.13 -18.74
CA LEU A 955 -20.27 -0.15 -19.52
C LEU A 955 -19.24 -1.15 -18.98
N GLN A 956 -19.05 -1.20 -17.66
CA GLN A 956 -18.13 -2.15 -17.02
C GLN A 956 -18.54 -3.61 -17.23
N ARG A 957 -19.85 -3.88 -17.29
CA ARG A 957 -20.42 -5.21 -17.48
C ARG A 957 -20.72 -5.56 -18.95
N ASP A 958 -20.31 -4.70 -19.89
CA ASP A 958 -20.46 -4.88 -21.33
C ASP A 958 -21.92 -4.97 -21.85
N TYR A 959 -22.91 -4.54 -21.04
CA TYR A 959 -24.30 -4.38 -21.50
C TYR A 959 -24.45 -3.19 -22.45
N VAL A 960 -23.61 -2.17 -22.26
CA VAL A 960 -23.46 -1.01 -23.14
C VAL A 960 -21.99 -0.95 -23.56
N LYS A 961 -21.72 -0.56 -24.80
CA LYS A 961 -20.35 -0.41 -25.32
C LYS A 961 -19.98 1.06 -25.41
N TRP A 962 -18.69 1.34 -25.23
CA TRP A 962 -18.09 2.62 -25.57
C TRP A 962 -18.20 2.86 -27.09
N ARG A 963 -19.28 3.50 -27.54
CA ARG A 963 -19.44 4.02 -28.90
C ARG A 963 -19.11 5.52 -28.89
N GLY A 964 -18.56 6.08 -29.98
CA GLY A 964 -18.01 7.45 -30.04
C GLY A 964 -18.85 8.50 -29.32
N VAL A 965 -20.12 8.66 -29.71
CA VAL A 965 -21.05 9.63 -29.09
C VAL A 965 -21.23 9.43 -27.58
N LEU A 966 -21.27 8.19 -27.09
CA LEU A 966 -21.40 7.91 -25.66
C LEU A 966 -20.15 8.34 -24.89
N PHE A 967 -18.97 8.01 -25.43
CA PHE A 967 -17.69 8.38 -24.83
C PHE A 967 -17.55 9.90 -24.71
N LEU A 968 -17.85 10.63 -25.79
CA LEU A 968 -17.75 12.09 -25.82
C LEU A 968 -18.66 12.75 -24.78
N ARG A 969 -19.90 12.25 -24.61
CA ARG A 969 -20.83 12.77 -23.59
C ARG A 969 -20.33 12.54 -22.16
N PHE A 970 -19.64 11.43 -21.92
CA PHE A 970 -19.04 11.11 -20.62
C PHE A 970 -17.87 12.03 -20.24
N LEU A 971 -17.17 12.62 -21.22
CA LEU A 971 -16.05 13.53 -20.95
C LEU A 971 -16.48 14.78 -20.18
N LEU A 972 -17.70 15.25 -20.40
CA LEU A 972 -18.24 16.43 -19.70
C LEU A 972 -18.38 16.20 -18.19
N SER A 973 -18.48 14.94 -17.74
CA SER A 973 -18.53 14.62 -16.31
C SER A 973 -17.20 14.88 -15.58
N LEU A 974 -16.07 14.98 -16.30
CA LEU A 974 -14.77 15.40 -15.73
C LEU A 974 -14.78 16.87 -15.29
N VAL A 975 -15.64 17.69 -15.90
CA VAL A 975 -15.78 19.12 -15.63
C VAL A 975 -17.16 19.46 -15.08
N ASP A 976 -17.83 18.48 -14.46
CA ASP A 976 -19.13 18.70 -13.83
C ASP A 976 -19.01 19.70 -12.67
N GLU A 977 -20.03 20.52 -12.45
CA GLU A 977 -20.12 21.44 -11.32
C GLU A 977 -20.02 20.71 -9.95
N SER A 978 -20.55 19.49 -9.86
CA SER A 978 -20.48 18.66 -8.66
C SER A 978 -19.12 17.98 -8.53
N GLU A 979 -18.38 18.30 -7.45
CA GLU A 979 -17.11 17.65 -7.13
C GLU A 979 -17.23 16.12 -7.02
N LYS A 980 -18.35 15.63 -6.48
CA LYS A 980 -18.61 14.19 -6.36
C LYS A 980 -18.64 13.49 -7.72
N ILE A 981 -19.22 14.14 -8.74
CA ILE A 981 -19.29 13.60 -10.09
C ILE A 981 -17.90 13.63 -10.74
N ARG A 982 -17.15 14.72 -10.58
CA ARG A 982 -15.77 14.82 -11.10
C ARG A 982 -14.87 13.71 -10.53
N GLN A 983 -14.91 13.48 -9.22
CA GLN A 983 -14.14 12.40 -8.59
C GLN A 983 -14.51 11.01 -9.13
N LEU A 984 -15.80 10.74 -9.35
CA LEU A 984 -16.27 9.50 -9.98
C LEU A 984 -15.80 9.37 -11.44
N ALA A 985 -15.78 10.49 -12.18
CA ALA A 985 -15.29 10.55 -13.54
C ALA A 985 -13.79 10.28 -13.61
N ASP A 986 -12.98 10.97 -12.80
CA ASP A 986 -11.54 10.74 -12.70
C ASP A 986 -11.21 9.27 -12.39
N PHE A 987 -11.96 8.66 -11.47
CA PHE A 987 -11.81 7.24 -11.16
C PHE A 987 -12.16 6.33 -12.36
N LEU A 988 -13.29 6.59 -13.02
CA LEU A 988 -13.73 5.81 -14.19
C LEU A 988 -12.69 5.87 -15.31
N PHE A 989 -12.24 7.06 -15.67
CA PHE A 989 -11.33 7.30 -16.76
C PHE A 989 -9.90 6.85 -16.40
N GLY A 990 -9.41 7.15 -15.20
CA GLY A 990 -8.06 6.83 -14.75
C GLY A 990 -7.81 5.34 -14.50
N ASN A 991 -8.78 4.63 -13.93
CA ASN A 991 -8.59 3.24 -13.49
C ASN A 991 -9.32 2.20 -14.35
N ILE A 992 -10.55 2.50 -14.77
CA ILE A 992 -11.41 1.50 -15.41
C ILE A 992 -11.22 1.52 -16.92
N LEU A 993 -11.31 2.71 -17.54
CA LEU A 993 -11.23 2.84 -18.99
C LEU A 993 -9.86 2.40 -19.52
N LYS A 994 -8.79 2.78 -18.81
CA LYS A 994 -7.41 2.39 -19.13
C LYS A 994 -7.23 0.87 -19.26
N VAL A 995 -7.97 0.07 -18.49
CA VAL A 995 -7.89 -1.40 -18.53
C VAL A 995 -8.86 -1.99 -19.56
N LYS A 996 -10.11 -1.52 -19.59
CA LYS A 996 -11.17 -2.09 -20.44
C LYS A 996 -11.07 -1.68 -21.91
N SER A 997 -10.60 -0.48 -22.20
CA SER A 997 -10.56 0.08 -23.57
C SER A 997 -9.39 1.06 -23.72
N PRO A 998 -8.13 0.58 -23.65
CA PRO A 998 -6.93 1.42 -23.59
C PRO A 998 -6.75 2.34 -24.80
N LEU A 999 -7.26 1.95 -25.97
CA LEU A 999 -7.16 2.72 -27.21
C LEU A 999 -8.26 3.77 -27.38
N LEU A 1000 -9.29 3.79 -26.52
CA LEU A 1000 -10.46 4.65 -26.74
C LEU A 1000 -10.10 6.14 -26.65
N ALA A 1001 -9.33 6.53 -25.63
CA ALA A 1001 -8.85 7.90 -25.47
C ALA A 1001 -8.03 8.36 -26.69
N TYR A 1002 -7.14 7.50 -27.19
CA TYR A 1002 -6.33 7.77 -28.38
C TYR A 1002 -7.18 7.89 -29.65
N ASN A 1003 -8.12 6.97 -29.86
CA ASN A 1003 -8.93 6.92 -31.09
C ASN A 1003 -9.90 8.10 -31.20
N SER A 1004 -10.40 8.60 -30.07
CA SER A 1004 -11.44 9.65 -30.04
C SER A 1004 -10.90 11.03 -29.66
N PHE A 1005 -9.58 11.20 -29.55
CA PHE A 1005 -8.98 12.46 -29.06
C PHE A 1005 -9.29 13.65 -29.98
N VAL A 1006 -9.01 13.51 -31.28
CA VAL A 1006 -9.27 14.57 -32.27
C VAL A 1006 -10.78 14.84 -32.40
N GLU A 1007 -11.60 13.79 -32.39
CA GLU A 1007 -13.06 13.92 -32.36
C GLU A 1007 -13.55 14.70 -31.14
N ALA A 1008 -12.97 14.45 -29.95
CA ALA A 1008 -13.28 15.19 -28.74
C ALA A 1008 -12.90 16.67 -28.83
N VAL A 1009 -11.78 16.99 -29.49
CA VAL A 1009 -11.38 18.37 -29.74
C VAL A 1009 -12.42 19.10 -30.58
N PHE A 1010 -12.88 18.50 -31.69
CA PHE A 1010 -13.90 19.13 -32.53
C PHE A 1010 -15.26 19.24 -31.84
N VAL A 1011 -15.74 18.18 -31.19
CA VAL A 1011 -17.06 18.15 -30.56
C VAL A 1011 -17.16 19.08 -29.35
N LEU A 1012 -16.12 19.14 -28.50
CA LEU A 1012 -16.12 20.05 -27.35
C LEU A 1012 -16.07 21.53 -27.76
N ASN A 1013 -15.51 21.84 -28.92
CA ASN A 1013 -15.48 23.20 -29.47
C ASN A 1013 -16.66 23.53 -30.39
N ASP A 1014 -17.58 22.58 -30.62
CA ASP A 1014 -18.67 22.68 -31.60
C ASP A 1014 -18.19 23.02 -33.03
N CYS A 1015 -17.00 22.55 -33.39
CA CYS A 1015 -16.39 22.87 -34.67
C CYS A 1015 -16.61 21.73 -35.68
N HIS A 1016 -17.29 22.04 -36.79
CA HIS A 1016 -17.67 21.06 -37.81
C HIS A 1016 -16.82 21.22 -39.08
N VAL A 1017 -15.62 20.64 -39.09
CA VAL A 1017 -14.67 20.79 -40.23
C VAL A 1017 -14.93 19.77 -41.36
N HIS A 1018 -15.64 18.66 -41.10
CA HIS A 1018 -15.74 17.55 -42.07
C HIS A 1018 -17.13 16.97 -42.37
N ASN A 1019 -18.24 17.54 -41.86
CA ASN A 1019 -19.58 17.02 -42.20
C ASN A 1019 -20.20 17.76 -43.39
N GLY A 1020 -19.97 17.26 -44.60
CA GLY A 1020 -20.75 17.60 -45.81
C GLY A 1020 -22.22 17.16 -45.78
N HIS A 1021 -22.73 16.68 -44.63
CA HIS A 1021 -24.15 16.45 -44.41
C HIS A 1021 -24.74 17.64 -43.64
N ARG A 1022 -25.71 18.32 -44.26
CA ARG A 1022 -26.62 19.24 -43.57
C ARG A 1022 -27.35 18.46 -42.47
N GLU A 1023 -26.77 18.45 -41.29
CA GLU A 1023 -27.41 17.98 -40.08
C GLU A 1023 -28.71 18.76 -39.85
N SER A 1024 -29.81 18.04 -39.63
CA SER A 1024 -31.12 18.63 -39.36
C SER A 1024 -31.04 19.60 -38.16
N GLN A 1025 -31.87 20.64 -38.13
CA GLN A 1025 -31.88 21.62 -37.02
C GLN A 1025 -32.03 20.97 -35.62
N GLY A 1026 -32.62 19.76 -35.56
CA GLY A 1026 -32.74 18.96 -34.34
C GLY A 1026 -31.41 18.34 -33.85
N SER A 1027 -30.54 17.83 -34.74
CA SER A 1027 -29.25 17.25 -34.33
C SER A 1027 -28.25 18.34 -33.94
N ARG A 1028 -28.30 19.50 -34.62
CA ARG A 1028 -27.52 20.68 -34.22
C ARG A 1028 -27.84 21.14 -32.80
N LYS A 1029 -29.12 21.27 -32.42
CA LYS A 1029 -29.49 21.63 -31.04
C LYS A 1029 -29.01 20.60 -30.01
N GLU A 1030 -28.98 19.33 -30.38
CA GLU A 1030 -28.50 18.27 -29.51
C GLU A 1030 -26.97 18.26 -29.35
N SER A 1031 -26.21 18.57 -30.41
CA SER A 1031 -24.75 18.68 -30.31
C SER A 1031 -24.30 19.88 -29.47
N GLN A 1032 -25.02 21.02 -29.53
CA GLN A 1032 -24.66 22.22 -28.76
C GLN A 1032 -24.64 21.96 -27.24
N ILE A 1033 -25.58 21.14 -26.75
CA ILE A 1033 -25.74 20.86 -25.31
C ILE A 1033 -24.52 20.09 -24.76
N PHE A 1034 -23.81 19.34 -25.60
CA PHE A 1034 -22.63 18.57 -25.21
C PHE A 1034 -21.30 19.21 -25.64
N SER A 1035 -21.30 20.53 -25.83
CA SER A 1035 -20.10 21.32 -26.19
C SER A 1035 -19.75 22.32 -25.09
N ILE A 1036 -18.47 22.66 -24.95
CA ILE A 1036 -17.94 23.69 -24.04
C ILE A 1036 -17.48 24.86 -24.92
N ARG A 1037 -18.44 25.64 -25.40
CA ARG A 1037 -18.19 26.74 -26.34
C ARG A 1037 -17.58 27.95 -25.63
N GLY A 1038 -16.78 28.70 -26.38
CA GLY A 1038 -16.27 29.99 -25.94
C GLY A 1038 -14.74 30.03 -25.92
N THR A 1039 -14.23 31.23 -26.21
CA THR A 1039 -12.81 31.58 -26.13
C THR A 1039 -12.42 32.13 -24.75
N ASP A 1040 -13.35 32.14 -23.80
CA ASP A 1040 -13.11 32.53 -22.41
C ASP A 1040 -12.17 31.54 -21.69
N GLU A 1041 -11.42 32.08 -20.73
CA GLU A 1041 -10.45 31.32 -19.93
C GLU A 1041 -11.07 30.16 -19.16
N GLU A 1042 -12.32 30.29 -18.71
CA GLU A 1042 -13.01 29.25 -17.96
C GLU A 1042 -13.34 28.05 -18.85
N SER A 1043 -13.97 28.29 -20.00
CA SER A 1043 -14.29 27.27 -20.99
C SER A 1043 -13.03 26.60 -21.53
N ARG A 1044 -11.97 27.37 -21.79
CA ARG A 1044 -10.66 26.84 -22.17
C ARG A 1044 -10.06 25.94 -21.09
N SER A 1045 -10.11 26.37 -19.83
CA SER A 1045 -9.59 25.59 -18.70
C SER A 1045 -10.36 24.28 -18.52
N LYS A 1046 -11.69 24.28 -18.69
CA LYS A 1046 -12.53 23.08 -18.67
C LYS A 1046 -12.14 22.12 -19.81
N ARG A 1047 -12.00 22.61 -21.04
CA ARG A 1047 -11.55 21.78 -22.19
C ARG A 1047 -10.15 21.20 -21.95
N MET A 1048 -9.21 22.03 -21.49
CA MET A 1048 -7.84 21.62 -21.21
C MET A 1048 -7.76 20.54 -20.12
N HIS A 1049 -8.58 20.64 -19.08
CA HIS A 1049 -8.68 19.61 -18.05
C HIS A 1049 -9.07 18.26 -18.66
N ILE A 1050 -10.06 18.22 -19.56
CA ILE A 1050 -10.45 17.00 -20.27
C ILE A 1050 -9.30 16.46 -21.13
N TYR A 1051 -8.64 17.32 -21.93
CA TYR A 1051 -7.55 16.89 -22.80
C TYR A 1051 -6.37 16.31 -22.01
N VAL A 1052 -5.94 16.98 -20.94
CA VAL A 1052 -4.87 16.50 -20.06
C VAL A 1052 -5.25 15.17 -19.41
N SER A 1053 -6.50 15.02 -18.97
CA SER A 1053 -6.99 13.77 -18.38
C SER A 1053 -6.99 12.62 -19.40
N LEU A 1054 -7.31 12.86 -20.67
CA LEU A 1054 -7.20 11.85 -21.73
C LEU A 1054 -5.75 11.51 -22.06
N LEU A 1055 -4.88 12.50 -22.20
CA LEU A 1055 -3.46 12.28 -22.51
C LEU A 1055 -2.75 11.47 -21.41
N LYS A 1056 -3.05 11.73 -20.12
CA LYS A 1056 -2.51 10.96 -18.98
C LYS A 1056 -2.84 9.46 -19.03
N GLN A 1057 -3.89 9.07 -19.76
CA GLN A 1057 -4.29 7.66 -19.89
C GLN A 1057 -3.56 6.94 -21.02
N MET A 1058 -3.00 7.68 -21.99
CA MET A 1058 -2.35 7.11 -23.16
C MET A 1058 -0.97 6.53 -22.84
N ALA A 1059 -0.59 5.48 -23.56
CA ALA A 1059 0.79 4.99 -23.53
C ALA A 1059 1.72 5.96 -24.27
N PRO A 1060 3.03 6.00 -23.96
CA PRO A 1060 3.99 6.92 -24.57
C PRO A 1060 3.99 6.89 -26.11
N GLU A 1061 3.77 5.71 -26.70
CA GLU A 1061 3.72 5.53 -28.16
C GLU A 1061 2.49 6.20 -28.78
N HIS A 1062 1.36 6.17 -28.06
CA HIS A 1062 0.11 6.81 -28.49
C HIS A 1062 0.14 8.33 -28.33
N LEU A 1063 0.92 8.87 -27.39
CA LEU A 1063 1.13 10.32 -27.28
C LEU A 1063 1.81 10.88 -28.53
N LEU A 1064 2.88 10.21 -29.00
CA LEU A 1064 3.57 10.58 -30.24
C LEU A 1064 2.65 10.47 -31.46
N ALA A 1065 1.85 9.41 -31.54
CA ALA A 1065 0.89 9.23 -32.62
C ALA A 1065 -0.25 10.28 -32.58
N THR A 1066 -0.69 10.69 -31.39
CA THR A 1066 -1.70 11.75 -31.22
C THR A 1066 -1.16 13.09 -31.69
N PHE A 1067 0.10 13.41 -31.36
CA PHE A 1067 0.77 14.60 -31.87
C PHE A 1067 0.79 14.62 -33.41
N ALA A 1068 1.13 13.50 -34.05
CA ALA A 1068 1.10 13.38 -35.50
C ALA A 1068 -0.32 13.58 -36.07
N LYS A 1069 -1.36 13.02 -35.44
CA LYS A 1069 -2.77 13.23 -35.84
C LYS A 1069 -3.21 14.68 -35.71
N LEU A 1070 -2.85 15.36 -34.62
CA LEU A 1070 -3.18 16.79 -34.44
C LEU A 1070 -2.54 17.64 -35.55
N CYS A 1071 -1.30 17.34 -35.94
CA CYS A 1071 -0.65 18.01 -37.07
C CYS A 1071 -1.39 17.74 -38.39
N ALA A 1072 -1.76 16.49 -38.65
CA ALA A 1072 -2.36 16.08 -39.92
C ALA A 1072 -3.84 16.47 -40.07
N GLU A 1073 -4.62 16.50 -38.98
CA GLU A 1073 -6.07 16.70 -39.04
C GLU A 1073 -6.50 18.11 -38.60
N ILE A 1074 -5.75 18.78 -37.71
CA ILE A 1074 -6.09 20.12 -37.21
C ILE A 1074 -5.21 21.18 -37.86
N LEU A 1075 -3.89 21.07 -37.72
CA LEU A 1075 -2.97 22.10 -38.22
C LEU A 1075 -2.95 22.15 -39.76
N ALA A 1076 -2.97 21.00 -40.42
CA ALA A 1076 -3.09 20.95 -41.88
C ALA A 1076 -4.44 21.50 -42.36
N ALA A 1077 -5.55 21.18 -41.67
CA ALA A 1077 -6.86 21.74 -42.02
C ALA A 1077 -6.91 23.26 -41.87
N ALA A 1078 -6.17 23.82 -40.90
CA ALA A 1078 -5.98 25.26 -40.75
C ALA A 1078 -5.11 25.87 -41.86
N SER A 1079 -4.01 25.22 -42.25
CA SER A 1079 -3.16 25.69 -43.35
C SER A 1079 -3.86 25.64 -44.71
N ASP A 1080 -4.70 24.62 -44.91
CA ASP A 1080 -5.42 24.39 -46.16
C ASP A 1080 -6.71 25.23 -46.27
N GLY A 1081 -7.01 26.05 -45.25
CA GLY A 1081 -8.20 26.90 -45.20
C GLY A 1081 -9.53 26.17 -44.99
N MET A 1082 -9.48 24.87 -44.64
CA MET A 1082 -10.66 24.04 -44.35
C MET A 1082 -11.21 24.31 -42.94
N LEU A 1083 -10.36 24.70 -42.00
CA LEU A 1083 -10.74 25.22 -40.69
C LEU A 1083 -10.80 26.75 -40.75
N ASN A 1084 -11.97 27.34 -40.49
CA ASN A 1084 -12.11 28.79 -40.49
C ASN A 1084 -11.46 29.42 -39.24
N ILE A 1085 -10.30 30.05 -39.41
CA ILE A 1085 -9.52 30.70 -38.34
C ILE A 1085 -10.16 32.03 -37.91
N GLU A 1086 -11.07 32.59 -38.71
CA GLU A 1086 -11.82 33.80 -38.36
C GLU A 1086 -13.04 33.50 -37.48
N ASP A 1087 -13.51 32.25 -37.45
CA ASP A 1087 -14.59 31.82 -36.57
C ASP A 1087 -14.08 31.49 -35.16
N ALA A 1088 -14.83 31.91 -34.14
CA ALA A 1088 -14.48 31.67 -32.74
C ALA A 1088 -14.36 30.17 -32.41
N THR A 1089 -15.10 29.30 -33.11
CA THR A 1089 -15.00 27.85 -32.94
C THR A 1089 -13.69 27.30 -33.49
N GLY A 1090 -13.24 27.79 -34.64
CA GLY A 1090 -11.97 27.40 -35.26
C GLY A 1090 -10.75 27.90 -34.48
N GLN A 1091 -10.82 29.13 -33.95
CA GLN A 1091 -9.79 29.64 -33.03
C GLN A 1091 -9.69 28.82 -31.75
N SER A 1092 -10.83 28.40 -31.19
CA SER A 1092 -10.86 27.60 -29.95
C SER A 1092 -10.24 26.21 -30.15
N VAL A 1093 -10.33 25.63 -31.35
CA VAL A 1093 -9.68 24.36 -31.72
C VAL A 1093 -8.15 24.49 -31.84
N LEU A 1094 -7.65 25.65 -32.28
CA LEU A 1094 -6.20 25.90 -32.39
C LEU A 1094 -5.52 26.20 -31.04
N GLN A 1095 -6.29 26.59 -30.02
CA GLN A 1095 -5.81 26.87 -28.67
C GLN A 1095 -5.70 25.62 -27.76
N VAL A 1096 -5.79 24.42 -28.36
CA VAL A 1096 -5.81 23.10 -27.71
C VAL A 1096 -4.46 22.66 -27.17
#